data_AF-A0A0R2EDG6-F1
#
_entry.id   AF-A0A0R2EDG6-F1
#
_cell.length_a   1.000
_cell.length_b   1.000
_cell.length_c   1.000
_cell.angle_alpha   90.00
_cell.angle_beta   90.00
_cell.angle_gamma   90.00
#
_symmetry.space_group_name_H-M   'P 1'
#
loop_
_entity.id
_entity.type
_entity.pdbx_description
1 polymer ?
#
loop_
_entity_poly.entity_id
_entity_poly.type
_entity_poly.pdbx_seq_one_letter_code
_entity_poly.pdbx_strand_id
1 'polypeptide(L)'
;MLVKNQKNYLVPNIVDDLYGDIKQNAISVHTQPIRNLSTIIQILDSDGSVIDTIEGRTTGGTLNGTGDSLIKRTGSITMVVDPDYIPTDGGAIWFNKEFKIYQGIEDLTDNTKPVINFLLGTFLVDEEGLSISDSDSSITLTLSDKMTRYDSDTLENELTIPAGTPINVAIRKVMELLGENSFGYMYESDASEVVPYDYTQAIGSNITDIIKELRDMYMDYTCGYNVKGEFEFRKLQIQKDIDTQDVKWTFDSTNLDRADLTLSFSEAYNLKNVKNRVVVYGNTDTSTGITPEAVVRITDSKNPFNVDAIGTRTSIIVDTKLSNDIQCLAEAKYNIWKTAHFQEQCTISTIPIYIFEPYDLVEIVNPVTGNKYRYMIDSFSIDLSVTGTMSITTHKMYYVGIEYGDEELPVVAAIKKGINQLGWLSLGEQRIKDCYGVSGSGDNTIFVRFINEAAGGEQAAVTGYTTTKSQTMEFDLADFKTIVPTSEDGDTGRSKGDYADRILAHEMFHAVSNDYYDVSNTLDMPTWFKEGFAELIHGGKDRYLSLTGYESNAAKKASMINKAKDLLNGSWDSTSEDYSVAYLIACAIYYLNDSADSFRQMFTRIKGVKNLNLNFLVKLLPLKNDSTDMINLIIEKMNTMPIWDYLNDSNDTDTCSIGGIHMMNLTGSVMDASSVFNNSAATTVSIGFKIIYD
;
A
#
# COMPACT_ATOMS: atom_id res chain seq x y z
N MET A 1 7.28 27.61 54.41
CA MET A 1 8.56 27.28 53.76
C MET A 1 8.24 26.37 52.60
N LEU A 2 8.02 26.94 51.42
CA LEU A 2 7.93 26.17 50.17
C LEU A 2 9.36 25.77 49.82
N VAL A 3 9.61 24.47 49.73
CA VAL A 3 10.88 23.94 49.25
C VAL A 3 11.10 24.54 47.86
N LYS A 4 12.18 25.32 47.68
CA LYS A 4 12.67 25.65 46.34
C LYS A 4 13.02 24.30 45.71
N ASN A 5 12.14 23.76 44.88
CA ASN A 5 12.45 22.61 44.04
C ASN A 5 13.77 22.92 43.32
N GLN A 6 14.66 21.93 43.22
CA GLN A 6 15.83 22.06 42.36
C GLN A 6 15.30 22.41 40.97
N LYS A 7 15.63 23.61 40.49
CA LYS A 7 15.23 24.10 39.17
C LYS A 7 15.82 23.23 38.05
N ASN A 8 16.93 22.53 38.32
CA ASN A 8 17.70 21.82 37.31
C ASN A 8 17.63 20.31 37.58
N TYR A 9 16.80 19.59 36.85
CA TYR A 9 16.73 18.13 36.93
C TYR A 9 16.44 17.49 35.56
N LEU A 10 16.74 16.20 35.47
CA LEU A 10 16.43 15.38 34.31
C LEU A 10 14.99 14.88 34.38
N VAL A 11 14.27 15.01 33.27
CA VAL A 11 12.89 14.52 33.13
C VAL A 11 12.89 12.98 33.19
N PRO A 12 12.05 12.33 34.03
CA PRO A 12 11.97 10.88 34.11
C PRO A 12 11.01 10.29 33.05
N ASN A 13 11.05 8.96 32.87
CA ASN A 13 10.10 8.20 32.02
C ASN A 13 9.93 8.76 30.61
N ILE A 14 11.06 9.14 29.98
CA ILE A 14 11.05 9.76 28.67
C ILE A 14 10.75 8.71 27.58
N VAL A 15 9.94 9.13 26.60
CA VAL A 15 9.79 8.51 25.29
C VAL A 15 10.41 9.47 24.27
N ASP A 16 11.61 9.13 23.79
CA ASP A 16 12.44 9.94 22.89
C ASP A 16 12.91 9.21 21.62
N ASP A 17 12.59 7.93 21.49
CA ASP A 17 12.68 7.19 20.24
C ASP A 17 11.26 6.92 19.72
N LEU A 18 10.89 7.66 18.68
CA LEU A 18 9.60 7.53 18.02
C LEU A 18 9.67 6.65 16.77
N TYR A 19 10.86 6.17 16.37
CA TYR A 19 11.02 5.34 15.17
C TYR A 19 11.08 3.84 15.48
N GLY A 20 11.45 3.48 16.72
CA GLY A 20 11.47 2.09 17.19
C GLY A 20 10.15 1.61 17.81
N ASP A 21 10.20 0.40 18.39
CA ASP A 21 9.07 -0.19 19.11
C ASP A 21 8.69 0.65 20.34
N ILE A 22 7.57 1.34 20.25
CA ILE A 22 7.04 2.15 21.34
C ILE A 22 6.46 1.23 22.41
N LYS A 23 6.88 1.42 23.67
CA LYS A 23 6.39 0.62 24.79
C LYS A 23 4.87 0.71 24.91
N GLN A 24 4.23 -0.43 25.20
CA GLN A 24 2.76 -0.53 25.27
C GLN A 24 2.10 0.46 26.25
N ASN A 25 2.75 0.76 27.37
CA ASN A 25 2.23 1.74 28.32
C ASN A 25 2.20 3.16 27.74
N ALA A 26 3.23 3.55 26.96
CA ALA A 26 3.27 4.83 26.26
C ALA A 26 2.17 4.94 25.19
N ILE A 27 1.78 3.83 24.56
CA ILE A 27 0.63 3.81 23.65
C ILE A 27 -0.68 3.96 24.45
N SER A 28 -0.84 3.16 25.50
CA SER A 28 -2.11 3.01 26.25
C SER A 28 -2.56 4.28 26.96
N VAL A 29 -1.63 5.14 27.42
CA VAL A 29 -1.97 6.42 28.07
C VAL A 29 -2.71 7.40 27.16
N HIS A 30 -2.63 7.23 25.84
CA HIS A 30 -3.41 8.05 24.90
C HIS A 30 -4.89 7.64 24.90
N THR A 31 -5.21 6.35 25.00
CA THR A 31 -6.60 5.88 24.91
C THR A 31 -7.37 5.99 26.23
N GLN A 32 -6.76 6.49 27.30
CA GLN A 32 -7.43 6.61 28.59
C GLN A 32 -8.51 7.72 28.57
N PRO A 33 -9.65 7.56 29.28
CA PRO A 33 -10.75 8.52 29.23
C PRO A 33 -10.45 9.93 29.76
N ILE A 34 -9.46 10.07 30.65
CA ILE A 34 -9.09 11.33 31.29
C ILE A 34 -7.58 11.48 31.17
N ARG A 35 -7.08 12.53 30.52
CA ARG A 35 -5.64 12.79 30.42
C ARG A 35 -5.26 13.97 31.30
N ASN A 36 -4.43 13.70 32.30
CA ASN A 36 -3.78 14.75 33.09
C ASN A 36 -2.48 15.11 32.39
N LEU A 37 -2.46 16.30 31.79
CA LEU A 37 -1.38 16.78 30.93
C LEU A 37 -0.42 17.68 31.71
N SER A 38 0.87 17.56 31.40
CA SER A 38 1.91 18.48 31.89
C SER A 38 2.87 18.83 30.76
N THR A 39 3.10 20.11 30.51
CA THR A 39 4.13 20.56 29.56
C THR A 39 5.38 20.92 30.34
N ILE A 40 6.51 20.33 29.95
CA ILE A 40 7.81 20.51 30.61
C ILE A 40 8.79 21.04 29.58
N ILE A 41 9.52 22.09 29.93
CA ILE A 41 10.57 22.67 29.08
C ILE A 41 11.89 22.52 29.81
N GLN A 42 12.81 21.75 29.24
CA GLN A 42 14.16 21.62 29.76
C GLN A 42 15.12 22.46 28.93
N ILE A 43 15.81 23.38 29.59
CA ILE A 43 16.78 24.28 28.97
C ILE A 43 18.17 23.72 29.19
N LEU A 44 18.89 23.51 28.10
CA LEU A 44 20.25 22.97 28.08
C LEU A 44 21.23 24.05 27.63
N ASP A 45 22.42 24.03 28.23
CA ASP A 45 23.57 24.76 27.70
C ASP A 45 24.20 24.02 26.51
N SER A 46 25.09 24.72 25.81
CA SER A 46 25.91 24.21 24.71
C SER A 46 26.75 22.97 25.04
N ASP A 47 27.04 22.71 26.33
CA ASP A 47 27.73 21.50 26.80
C ASP A 47 26.78 20.35 27.17
N GLY A 48 25.47 20.54 27.00
CA GLY A 48 24.42 19.59 27.34
C GLY A 48 24.00 19.58 28.81
N SER A 49 24.55 20.47 29.65
CA SER A 49 24.15 20.60 31.05
C SER A 49 22.77 21.27 31.20
N VAL A 50 21.98 20.83 32.19
CA VAL A 50 20.65 21.38 32.45
C VAL A 50 20.76 22.71 33.21
N ILE A 51 20.29 23.78 32.57
CA ILE A 51 20.24 25.14 33.12
C ILE A 51 18.98 25.35 33.95
N ASP A 52 17.83 24.89 33.46
CA ASP A 52 16.54 24.99 34.14
C ASP A 52 15.55 23.96 33.57
N THR A 53 14.57 23.58 34.36
CA THR A 53 13.44 22.72 33.99
C THR A 53 12.15 23.42 34.40
N ILE A 54 11.44 23.95 33.42
CA ILE A 54 10.22 24.75 33.60
C ILE A 54 9.01 23.83 33.57
N GLU A 55 8.23 23.85 34.66
CA GLU A 55 6.95 23.14 34.77
C GLU A 55 5.85 24.04 35.32
N GLY A 56 4.61 23.84 34.87
CA GLY A 56 3.42 24.54 35.40
C GLY A 56 3.36 26.03 35.08
N ARG A 57 4.18 26.52 34.14
CA ARG A 57 4.19 27.92 33.68
C ARG A 57 3.62 28.11 32.28
N THR A 58 3.59 27.06 31.48
CA THR A 58 3.03 27.05 30.13
C THR A 58 1.51 27.14 30.17
N THR A 59 0.94 28.04 29.37
CA THR A 59 -0.51 28.24 29.25
C THR A 59 -1.06 27.79 27.89
N GLY A 60 -0.18 27.57 26.91
CA GLY A 60 -0.53 27.06 25.59
C GLY A 60 0.66 27.11 24.65
N GLY A 61 0.39 26.95 23.36
CA GLY A 61 1.40 26.90 22.31
C GLY A 61 1.00 25.94 21.22
N THR A 62 1.82 25.88 20.17
CA THR A 62 1.60 24.97 19.06
C THR A 62 2.92 24.37 18.62
N LEU A 63 2.99 23.06 18.42
CA LEU A 63 4.15 22.40 17.80
C LEU A 63 3.74 21.76 16.49
N ASN A 64 4.56 21.94 15.46
CA ASN A 64 4.31 21.46 14.12
C ASN A 64 5.44 20.51 13.69
N GLY A 65 5.08 19.46 12.96
CA GLY A 65 6.01 18.58 12.27
C GLY A 65 5.68 18.51 10.78
N THR A 66 6.68 18.53 9.90
CA THR A 66 6.49 18.42 8.44
C THR A 66 7.58 17.57 7.77
N GLY A 67 7.17 16.79 6.76
CA GLY A 67 8.08 16.04 5.90
C GLY A 67 8.79 16.90 4.86
N ASP A 68 8.19 17.98 4.37
CA ASP A 68 8.62 18.64 3.13
C ASP A 68 9.70 19.72 3.29
N SER A 69 10.17 19.94 4.52
CA SER A 69 11.18 20.95 4.86
C SER A 69 12.47 20.31 5.41
N LEU A 70 13.58 21.05 5.39
CA LEU A 70 14.78 20.69 6.16
C LEU A 70 14.61 21.04 7.65
N ILE A 71 13.94 22.16 7.94
CA ILE A 71 13.44 22.50 9.28
C ILE A 71 12.15 21.71 9.46
N LYS A 72 12.26 20.54 10.09
CA LYS A 72 11.19 19.55 10.25
C LYS A 72 10.21 19.95 11.34
N ARG A 73 10.65 20.66 12.37
CA ARG A 73 9.81 21.07 13.50
C ARG A 73 9.90 22.56 13.78
N THR A 74 8.73 23.15 14.00
CA THR A 74 8.57 24.55 14.40
C THR A 74 7.46 24.66 15.44
N GLY A 75 7.38 25.79 16.11
CA GLY A 75 6.27 26.00 17.02
C GLY A 75 6.32 27.29 17.81
N SER A 76 5.42 27.38 18.77
CA SER A 76 5.37 28.44 19.76
C SER A 76 5.01 27.89 21.13
N ILE A 77 5.51 28.54 22.17
CA ILE A 77 5.11 28.29 23.57
C ILE A 77 4.65 29.62 24.15
N THR A 78 3.48 29.61 24.78
CA THR A 78 3.01 30.73 25.59
C THR A 78 3.08 30.36 27.07
N MET A 79 3.64 31.26 27.87
CA MET A 79 3.82 31.07 29.30
C MET A 79 3.47 32.31 30.10
N VAL A 80 3.19 32.12 31.39
CA VAL A 80 3.03 33.24 32.33
C VAL A 80 4.33 34.02 32.47
N VAL A 81 4.23 35.34 32.64
CA VAL A 81 5.41 36.20 32.78
C VAL A 81 6.18 35.84 34.06
N ASP A 82 7.46 35.52 33.88
CA ASP A 82 8.44 35.37 34.96
C ASP A 82 9.72 36.13 34.55
N PRO A 83 10.22 37.06 35.38
CA PRO A 83 11.43 37.82 35.05
C PRO A 83 12.68 36.98 34.77
N ASP A 84 12.76 35.76 35.32
CA ASP A 84 13.87 34.82 35.08
C ASP A 84 13.92 34.36 33.60
N TYR A 85 12.82 34.52 32.86
CA TYR A 85 12.63 34.08 31.48
C TYR A 85 12.56 35.25 30.48
N ILE A 86 12.99 36.45 30.88
CA ILE A 86 13.16 37.58 29.95
C ILE A 86 14.59 37.53 29.38
N PRO A 87 14.83 37.86 28.09
CA PRO A 87 16.14 37.75 27.48
C PRO A 87 17.13 38.67 28.17
N THR A 88 18.16 38.06 28.73
CA THR A 88 19.26 38.75 29.40
C THR A 88 20.57 38.03 29.06
N ASP A 89 21.68 38.76 29.05
CA ASP A 89 22.97 38.18 28.72
C ASP A 89 23.33 37.02 29.67
N GLY A 90 23.45 35.81 29.10
CA GLY A 90 23.67 34.57 29.85
C GLY A 90 22.46 34.05 30.62
N GLY A 91 21.26 34.61 30.39
CA GLY A 91 20.00 34.17 30.98
C GLY A 91 19.52 32.81 30.47
N ALA A 92 18.42 32.32 31.04
CA ALA A 92 17.84 31.03 30.68
C ALA A 92 17.32 31.01 29.23
N ILE A 93 16.72 32.11 28.79
CA ILE A 93 16.35 32.32 27.39
C ILE A 93 17.38 33.27 26.78
N TRP A 94 18.30 32.69 26.02
CA TRP A 94 19.37 33.41 25.35
C TRP A 94 19.83 32.63 24.11
N PHE A 95 20.59 33.30 23.23
CA PHE A 95 21.23 32.62 22.11
C PHE A 95 22.12 31.49 22.64
N ASN A 96 22.27 30.40 21.89
CA ASN A 96 23.05 29.18 22.20
C ASN A 96 22.44 28.15 23.17
N LYS A 97 21.21 28.37 23.66
CA LYS A 97 20.51 27.39 24.51
C LYS A 97 19.63 26.46 23.68
N GLU A 98 19.55 25.20 24.10
CA GLU A 98 18.66 24.20 23.49
C GLU A 98 17.46 23.94 24.40
N PHE A 99 16.27 23.88 23.80
CA PHE A 99 15.00 23.73 24.49
C PHE A 99 14.40 22.37 24.15
N LYS A 100 14.40 21.45 25.10
CA LYS A 100 13.68 20.19 24.97
C LYS A 100 12.27 20.33 25.52
N ILE A 101 11.28 20.10 24.67
CA ILE A 101 9.87 20.20 25.06
C ILE A 101 9.31 18.80 25.24
N TYR A 102 8.73 18.57 26.41
CA TYR A 102 8.05 17.33 26.72
C TYR A 102 6.57 17.58 26.97
N GLN A 103 5.74 16.63 26.54
CA GLN A 103 4.35 16.55 26.94
C GLN A 103 4.16 15.28 27.75
N GLY A 104 3.83 15.45 29.02
CA GLY A 104 3.58 14.37 29.97
C GLY A 104 2.11 13.97 30.01
N ILE A 105 1.84 12.66 30.02
CA ILE A 105 0.53 12.09 30.35
C ILE A 105 0.69 11.23 31.62
N GLU A 106 -0.12 11.50 32.64
CA GLU A 106 -0.19 10.65 33.83
C GLU A 106 -0.85 9.29 33.49
N ASP A 107 -0.14 8.20 33.74
CA ASP A 107 -0.68 6.85 33.57
C ASP A 107 -1.65 6.52 34.71
N LEU A 108 -2.94 6.60 34.43
CA LEU A 108 -4.00 6.36 35.42
C LEU A 108 -4.25 4.86 35.69
N THR A 109 -3.61 3.97 34.94
CA THR A 109 -3.75 2.52 35.12
C THR A 109 -2.83 1.98 36.22
N ASP A 110 -1.73 2.70 36.50
CA ASP A 110 -0.80 2.38 37.58
C ASP A 110 -1.16 3.15 38.87
N ASN A 111 -1.10 2.47 40.03
CA ASN A 111 -1.39 3.07 41.33
C ASN A 111 -0.41 4.18 41.74
N THR A 112 0.82 4.13 41.24
CA THR A 112 1.85 5.16 41.47
C THR A 112 1.67 6.38 40.57
N LYS A 113 0.82 6.26 39.55
CA LYS A 113 0.49 7.29 38.56
C LYS A 113 1.72 7.99 37.98
N PRO A 114 2.66 7.22 37.40
CA PRO A 114 3.86 7.80 36.80
C PRO A 114 3.44 8.68 35.62
N VAL A 115 4.10 9.82 35.47
CA VAL A 115 3.99 10.62 34.24
C VAL A 115 4.90 9.99 33.19
N ILE A 116 4.34 9.68 32.02
CA ILE A 116 5.08 9.28 30.82
C ILE A 116 5.32 10.54 30.00
N ASN A 117 6.58 10.89 29.75
CA ASN A 117 6.97 12.16 29.13
C ASN A 117 7.41 11.94 27.67
N PHE A 118 6.63 12.44 26.72
CA PHE A 118 6.94 12.35 25.30
C PHE A 118 7.81 13.54 24.89
N LEU A 119 9.02 13.30 24.40
CA LEU A 119 9.88 14.35 23.85
C LEU A 119 9.34 14.75 22.47
N LEU A 120 8.75 15.94 22.38
CA LEU A 120 8.15 16.45 21.15
C LEU A 120 9.16 17.12 20.22
N GLY A 121 10.33 17.46 20.75
CA GLY A 121 11.45 17.98 19.96
C GLY A 121 12.48 18.72 20.78
N THR A 122 13.61 18.99 20.13
CA THR A 122 14.71 19.81 20.63
C THR A 122 14.83 21.03 19.72
N PHE A 123 14.66 22.22 20.31
CA PHE A 123 14.47 23.48 19.59
C PHE A 123 15.51 24.52 19.98
N LEU A 124 15.63 25.53 19.14
CA LEU A 124 16.23 26.81 19.44
C LEU A 124 15.12 27.86 19.51
N VAL A 125 15.34 28.92 20.29
CA VAL A 125 14.44 30.07 20.34
C VAL A 125 14.82 31.02 19.20
N ASP A 126 13.88 31.23 18.27
CA ASP A 126 14.04 32.18 17.17
C ASP A 126 13.71 33.60 17.63
N GLU A 127 12.56 33.75 18.32
CA GLU A 127 12.04 35.04 18.77
C GLU A 127 11.37 34.89 20.15
N GLU A 128 11.45 35.95 20.96
CA GLU A 128 10.64 36.10 22.17
C GLU A 128 9.78 37.37 22.10
N GLY A 129 8.51 37.24 22.48
CA GLY A 129 7.59 38.36 22.66
C GLY A 129 7.04 38.44 24.09
N LEU A 130 7.13 39.63 24.70
CA LEU A 130 6.44 39.97 25.95
C LEU A 130 5.20 40.81 25.64
N SER A 131 4.03 40.35 26.09
CA SER A 131 2.77 41.06 25.95
C SER A 131 2.10 41.26 27.31
N ILE A 132 1.76 42.51 27.65
CA ILE A 132 1.08 42.90 28.88
C ILE A 132 -0.11 43.80 28.52
N SER A 133 -1.30 43.43 28.98
CA SER A 133 -2.55 44.18 28.84
C SER A 133 -3.22 44.34 30.22
N ASP A 134 -4.35 45.05 30.26
CA ASP A 134 -5.14 45.21 31.49
C ASP A 134 -5.73 43.88 32.00
N SER A 135 -5.83 42.85 31.14
CA SER A 135 -6.42 41.55 31.47
C SER A 135 -5.41 40.40 31.50
N ASP A 136 -4.33 40.47 30.74
CA ASP A 136 -3.44 39.34 30.49
C ASP A 136 -1.96 39.75 30.45
N SER A 137 -1.08 38.82 30.79
CA SER A 137 0.37 39.00 30.68
C SER A 137 1.01 37.67 30.29
N SER A 138 1.78 37.66 29.19
CA SER A 138 2.40 36.44 28.67
C SER A 138 3.76 36.70 28.03
N ILE A 139 4.61 35.68 28.12
CA ILE A 139 5.82 35.51 27.29
C ILE A 139 5.47 34.49 26.20
N THR A 140 5.84 34.77 24.96
CA THR A 140 5.69 33.85 23.82
C THR A 140 7.06 33.60 23.22
N LEU A 141 7.43 32.32 23.07
CA LEU A 141 8.66 31.89 22.40
C LEU A 141 8.28 31.28 21.05
N THR A 142 8.91 31.74 19.98
CA THR A 142 8.86 31.07 18.66
C THR A 142 10.07 30.15 18.55
N LEU A 143 9.84 28.93 18.08
CA LEU A 143 10.80 27.84 18.13
C LEU A 143 10.97 27.17 16.77
N SER A 144 12.20 26.80 16.45
CA SER A 144 12.54 25.96 15.30
C SER A 144 13.59 24.92 15.69
N ASP A 145 13.63 23.80 15.00
CA ASP A 145 14.68 22.81 15.22
C ASP A 145 16.08 23.34 14.84
N LYS A 146 17.12 22.57 15.16
CA LYS A 146 18.52 22.97 14.98
C LYS A 146 18.92 23.30 13.53
N MET A 147 18.15 22.92 12.52
CA MET A 147 18.44 23.28 11.13
C MET A 147 18.38 24.80 10.91
N THR A 148 17.60 25.54 11.72
CA THR A 148 17.50 27.01 11.68
C THR A 148 18.87 27.70 11.83
N ARG A 149 19.85 27.05 12.48
CA ARG A 149 21.23 27.57 12.61
C ARG A 149 21.85 27.91 11.26
N TYR A 150 21.52 27.15 10.23
CA TYR A 150 22.17 27.25 8.93
C TYR A 150 21.32 27.99 7.88
N ASP A 151 20.12 28.46 8.22
CA ASP A 151 19.15 29.02 7.26
C ASP A 151 19.72 30.25 6.52
N SER A 152 20.51 31.06 7.24
CA SER A 152 21.18 32.26 6.70
C SER A 152 22.69 32.11 6.49
N ASP A 153 23.26 30.94 6.78
CA ASP A 153 24.70 30.73 6.69
C ASP A 153 25.14 30.50 5.24
N THR A 154 26.36 30.96 4.93
CA THR A 154 26.97 30.81 3.61
C THR A 154 28.39 30.26 3.72
N LEU A 155 28.86 29.58 2.67
CA LEU A 155 30.22 29.05 2.65
C LEU A 155 31.28 30.16 2.72
N GLU A 156 32.20 30.04 3.67
CA GLU A 156 33.39 30.92 3.77
C GLU A 156 34.52 30.50 2.81
N ASN A 157 34.56 29.22 2.44
CA ASN A 157 35.57 28.63 1.55
C ASN A 157 34.88 27.82 0.46
N GLU A 158 35.56 27.66 -0.68
CA GLU A 158 35.09 26.75 -1.73
C GLU A 158 34.99 25.32 -1.18
N LEU A 159 33.85 24.68 -1.43
CA LEU A 159 33.62 23.27 -1.11
C LEU A 159 33.81 22.46 -2.38
N THR A 160 34.59 21.38 -2.33
CA THR A 160 34.68 20.40 -3.41
C THR A 160 34.52 18.99 -2.86
N ILE A 161 33.54 18.25 -3.37
CA ILE A 161 33.32 16.83 -3.08
C ILE A 161 33.62 16.03 -4.35
N PRO A 162 34.63 15.14 -4.36
CA PRO A 162 34.99 14.37 -5.55
C PRO A 162 33.88 13.43 -6.02
N ALA A 163 33.82 13.22 -7.34
CA ALA A 163 32.99 12.19 -7.95
C ALA A 163 33.29 10.80 -7.34
N GLY A 164 32.25 9.98 -7.18
CA GLY A 164 32.33 8.65 -6.56
C GLY A 164 32.25 8.63 -5.04
N THR A 165 32.14 9.79 -4.37
CA THR A 165 31.92 9.84 -2.91
C THR A 165 30.50 9.34 -2.59
N PRO A 166 30.29 8.35 -1.69
CA PRO A 166 28.94 7.93 -1.28
C PRO A 166 28.11 9.09 -0.72
N ILE A 167 26.82 9.16 -1.04
CA ILE A 167 26.01 10.35 -0.73
C ILE A 167 25.84 10.58 0.78
N ASN A 168 25.68 9.50 1.56
CA ASN A 168 25.65 9.57 3.02
C ASN A 168 26.96 10.13 3.62
N VAL A 169 28.11 9.79 3.02
CA VAL A 169 29.43 10.31 3.42
C VAL A 169 29.56 11.79 3.03
N ALA A 170 29.07 12.19 1.86
CA ALA A 170 29.08 13.57 1.42
C ALA A 170 28.27 14.48 2.37
N ILE A 171 27.03 14.09 2.69
CA ILE A 171 26.17 14.83 3.62
C ILE A 171 26.79 14.91 5.01
N ARG A 172 27.30 13.77 5.54
CA ARG A 172 27.99 13.77 6.84
C ARG A 172 29.15 14.76 6.87
N LYS A 173 30.02 14.76 5.85
CA LYS A 173 31.16 15.66 5.77
C LYS A 173 30.76 17.13 5.73
N VAL A 174 29.68 17.46 5.02
CA VAL A 174 29.14 18.83 5.00
C VAL A 174 28.69 19.22 6.41
N MET A 175 27.94 18.38 7.10
CA MET A 175 27.49 18.67 8.46
C MET A 175 28.67 18.80 9.45
N GLU A 176 29.68 17.93 9.34
CA GLU A 176 30.91 18.01 10.16
C GLU A 176 31.70 19.30 9.89
N LEU A 177 31.75 19.76 8.63
CA LEU A 177 32.38 21.03 8.26
C LEU A 177 31.67 22.24 8.90
N LEU A 178 30.36 22.15 9.09
CA LEU A 178 29.53 23.15 9.77
C LEU A 178 29.62 23.08 11.30
N GLY A 179 30.39 22.14 11.84
CA GLY A 179 30.57 21.94 13.27
C GLY A 179 29.51 21.06 13.93
N GLU A 180 28.64 20.40 13.16
CA GLU A 180 27.72 19.40 13.70
C GLU A 180 28.47 18.11 14.05
N ASN A 181 28.22 17.60 15.24
CA ASN A 181 28.89 16.43 15.78
C ASN A 181 27.90 15.42 16.41
N SER A 182 26.61 15.74 16.41
CA SER A 182 25.52 14.91 16.92
C SER A 182 24.73 14.32 15.77
N PHE A 183 24.95 13.04 15.51
CA PHE A 183 24.32 12.29 14.43
C PHE A 183 23.46 11.17 14.98
N GLY A 184 22.22 11.09 14.50
CA GLY A 184 21.30 10.00 14.78
C GLY A 184 21.45 8.90 13.73
N TYR A 185 20.34 8.39 13.20
CA TYR A 185 20.39 7.41 12.11
C TYR A 185 20.96 8.03 10.82
N MET A 186 21.99 7.38 10.28
CA MET A 186 22.62 7.76 9.01
C MET A 186 22.61 6.55 8.09
N TYR A 187 21.73 6.56 7.09
CA TYR A 187 21.61 5.49 6.11
C TYR A 187 22.95 5.20 5.41
N GLU A 188 23.24 3.93 5.16
CA GLU A 188 24.40 3.50 4.39
C GLU A 188 24.06 3.41 2.91
N SER A 189 24.64 4.29 2.10
CA SER A 189 24.39 4.34 0.65
C SER A 189 24.92 3.10 -0.07
N ASP A 190 24.16 2.64 -1.07
CA ASP A 190 24.55 1.55 -1.97
C ASP A 190 25.76 1.94 -2.84
N ALA A 191 26.43 0.94 -3.43
CA ALA A 191 27.63 1.15 -4.25
C ALA A 191 27.41 2.08 -5.46
N SER A 192 26.18 2.22 -5.96
CA SER A 192 25.80 3.13 -7.04
C SER A 192 25.30 4.49 -6.58
N GLU A 193 25.15 4.72 -5.27
CA GLU A 193 24.59 5.94 -4.68
C GLU A 193 25.69 6.91 -4.26
N VAL A 194 26.37 7.46 -5.26
CA VAL A 194 27.56 8.31 -5.12
C VAL A 194 27.35 9.67 -5.78
N VAL A 195 28.11 10.67 -5.36
CA VAL A 195 28.18 11.96 -6.05
C VAL A 195 28.70 11.71 -7.48
N PRO A 196 27.94 12.02 -8.53
CA PRO A 196 28.23 11.54 -9.89
C PRO A 196 29.34 12.34 -10.61
N TYR A 197 29.64 13.54 -10.14
CA TYR A 197 30.64 14.45 -10.68
C TYR A 197 31.35 15.17 -9.54
N ASP A 198 32.45 15.88 -9.83
CA ASP A 198 33.09 16.73 -8.83
C ASP A 198 32.14 17.88 -8.47
N TYR A 199 31.53 17.79 -7.29
CA TYR A 199 30.54 18.75 -6.81
C TYR A 199 31.27 19.91 -6.14
N THR A 200 31.33 21.05 -6.82
CA THR A 200 32.02 22.27 -6.36
C THR A 200 31.01 23.38 -6.09
N GLN A 201 31.15 24.04 -4.94
CA GLN A 201 30.34 25.19 -4.53
C GLN A 201 31.22 26.37 -4.16
N ALA A 202 30.86 27.54 -4.68
CA ALA A 202 31.64 28.76 -4.50
C ALA A 202 31.44 29.38 -3.12
N ILE A 203 32.37 30.27 -2.75
CA ILE A 203 32.24 31.13 -1.57
C ILE A 203 30.92 31.91 -1.68
N GLY A 204 30.16 31.95 -0.58
CA GLY A 204 28.86 32.63 -0.53
C GLY A 204 27.65 31.77 -0.91
N SER A 205 27.83 30.52 -1.36
CA SER A 205 26.69 29.60 -1.56
C SER A 205 25.97 29.34 -0.23
N ASN A 206 24.63 29.31 -0.26
CA ASN A 206 23.81 29.04 0.93
C ASN A 206 23.95 27.58 1.36
N ILE A 207 24.12 27.34 2.66
CA ILE A 207 24.36 26.00 3.19
C ILE A 207 23.14 25.09 3.08
N THR A 208 21.92 25.61 3.30
CA THR A 208 20.70 24.79 3.17
C THR A 208 20.46 24.34 1.74
N ASP A 209 20.86 25.14 0.75
CA ASP A 209 20.78 24.77 -0.66
C ASP A 209 21.76 23.62 -0.98
N ILE A 210 22.97 23.63 -0.42
CA ILE A 210 23.94 22.54 -0.58
C ILE A 210 23.39 21.23 0.01
N ILE A 211 22.80 21.30 1.21
CA ILE A 211 22.21 20.12 1.86
C ILE A 211 21.05 19.57 1.02
N LYS A 212 20.18 20.45 0.50
CA LYS A 212 19.08 20.06 -0.40
C LYS A 212 19.61 19.44 -1.69
N GLU A 213 20.57 20.07 -2.35
CA GLU A 213 21.13 19.58 -3.61
C GLU A 213 21.76 18.20 -3.46
N LEU A 214 22.51 17.95 -2.38
CA LEU A 214 23.09 16.63 -2.10
C LEU A 214 22.00 15.59 -1.79
N ARG A 215 21.04 15.92 -0.92
CA ARG A 215 19.90 15.04 -0.63
C ARG A 215 19.14 14.69 -1.92
N ASP A 216 18.86 15.68 -2.75
CA ASP A 216 18.03 15.58 -3.96
C ASP A 216 18.78 14.94 -5.15
N MET A 217 20.08 14.62 -5.02
CA MET A 217 20.76 13.78 -6.03
C MET A 217 20.09 12.42 -6.18
N TYR A 218 19.47 11.94 -5.09
CA TYR A 218 18.68 10.73 -5.02
C TYR A 218 17.37 11.07 -4.29
N MET A 219 16.28 11.21 -5.04
CA MET A 219 15.04 11.80 -4.54
C MET A 219 14.25 10.96 -3.53
N ASP A 220 14.77 9.78 -3.13
CA ASP A 220 14.21 8.88 -2.12
C ASP A 220 14.82 9.08 -0.73
N TYR A 221 15.57 10.16 -0.52
CA TYR A 221 16.17 10.50 0.78
C TYR A 221 15.51 11.70 1.47
N THR A 222 15.50 11.65 2.80
CA THR A 222 15.15 12.77 3.67
C THR A 222 16.26 13.01 4.69
N CYS A 223 16.44 14.27 5.08
CA CYS A 223 17.36 14.65 6.15
C CYS A 223 16.77 15.78 7.00
N GLY A 224 17.29 15.91 8.21
CA GLY A 224 16.86 16.88 9.20
C GLY A 224 17.22 16.44 10.61
N TYR A 225 16.72 17.15 11.62
CA TYR A 225 16.95 16.80 13.01
C TYR A 225 15.80 15.96 13.58
N ASN A 226 16.14 14.91 14.34
CA ASN A 226 15.16 14.10 15.08
C ASN A 226 14.69 14.82 16.38
N VAL A 227 13.76 14.22 17.12
CA VAL A 227 13.23 14.79 18.38
C VAL A 227 14.31 15.08 19.43
N LYS A 228 15.43 14.35 19.40
CA LYS A 228 16.57 14.51 20.32
C LYS A 228 17.54 15.63 19.91
N GLY A 229 17.38 16.20 18.71
CA GLY A 229 18.29 17.22 18.18
C GLY A 229 19.56 16.64 17.53
N GLU A 230 19.50 15.38 17.08
CA GLU A 230 20.56 14.72 16.32
C GLU A 230 20.24 14.80 14.82
N PHE A 231 21.24 15.07 13.99
CA PHE A 231 21.06 15.11 12.54
C PHE A 231 20.92 13.69 11.97
N GLU A 232 19.93 13.47 11.11
CA GLU A 232 19.64 12.18 10.50
C GLU A 232 19.56 12.27 8.97
N PHE A 233 19.91 11.16 8.32
CA PHE A 233 19.78 10.93 6.90
C PHE A 233 19.12 9.58 6.68
N ARG A 234 17.93 9.55 6.07
CA ARG A 234 17.08 8.36 5.95
C ARG A 234 16.63 8.17 4.50
N LYS A 235 16.55 6.91 4.07
CA LYS A 235 15.89 6.51 2.84
C LYS A 235 14.40 6.27 3.11
N LEU A 236 13.52 6.83 2.28
CA LEU A 236 12.09 6.64 2.35
C LEU A 236 11.70 5.33 1.62
N GLN A 237 11.19 4.36 2.36
CA GLN A 237 10.72 3.08 1.81
C GLN A 237 9.25 3.20 1.35
N ILE A 238 9.03 3.92 0.24
CA ILE A 238 7.69 4.40 -0.17
C ILE A 238 7.13 3.70 -1.42
N GLN A 239 7.79 2.66 -1.93
CA GLN A 239 7.52 2.19 -3.31
C GLN A 239 6.81 0.84 -3.42
N LYS A 240 6.99 -0.10 -2.48
CA LYS A 240 6.36 -1.43 -2.54
C LYS A 240 5.58 -1.74 -1.28
N ASP A 241 4.49 -2.48 -1.42
CA ASP A 241 3.71 -2.98 -0.29
C ASP A 241 4.57 -3.83 0.66
N ILE A 242 5.50 -4.62 0.12
CA ILE A 242 6.44 -5.45 0.91
C ILE A 242 7.47 -4.64 1.70
N ASP A 243 7.71 -3.39 1.31
CA ASP A 243 8.70 -2.50 1.95
C ASP A 243 8.03 -1.57 2.98
N THR A 244 6.72 -1.70 3.21
CA THR A 244 5.99 -0.80 4.11
C THR A 244 6.22 -1.13 5.58
N GLN A 245 6.40 -0.07 6.37
CA GLN A 245 6.44 -0.16 7.83
C GLN A 245 5.07 -0.53 8.40
N ASP A 246 5.08 -1.08 9.62
CA ASP A 246 3.85 -1.32 10.35
C ASP A 246 3.07 -0.03 10.59
N VAL A 247 1.75 -0.15 10.54
CA VAL A 247 0.83 0.97 10.80
C VAL A 247 0.99 1.40 12.26
N LYS A 248 1.27 2.69 12.47
CA LYS A 248 1.52 3.24 13.81
C LYS A 248 0.25 3.51 14.61
N TRP A 249 -0.85 3.80 13.91
CA TRP A 249 -2.15 4.05 14.51
C TRP A 249 -3.29 3.79 13.54
N THR A 250 -4.43 3.32 14.06
CA THR A 250 -5.67 3.16 13.30
C THR A 250 -6.72 4.13 13.83
N PHE A 251 -7.22 5.00 12.96
CA PHE A 251 -8.38 5.85 13.19
C PHE A 251 -9.63 5.14 12.66
N ASP A 252 -10.52 4.75 13.57
CA ASP A 252 -11.77 4.08 13.24
C ASP A 252 -12.95 4.73 13.97
N SER A 253 -13.50 5.77 13.37
CA SER A 253 -14.68 6.46 13.89
C SER A 253 -15.99 5.69 13.68
N THR A 254 -15.95 4.52 13.05
CA THR A 254 -17.14 3.69 12.78
C THR A 254 -17.37 2.65 13.87
N ASN A 255 -16.30 2.28 14.59
CA ASN A 255 -16.38 1.35 15.69
C ASN A 255 -17.03 2.01 16.92
N LEU A 256 -17.72 1.20 17.73
CA LEU A 256 -18.45 1.65 18.92
C LEU A 256 -17.59 1.62 20.19
N ASP A 257 -16.33 1.18 20.08
CA ASP A 257 -15.38 1.28 21.18
C ASP A 257 -14.96 2.74 21.38
N ARG A 258 -14.94 3.18 22.64
CA ARG A 258 -14.60 4.57 23.00
C ARG A 258 -13.09 4.86 22.90
N ALA A 259 -12.36 4.10 22.10
CA ALA A 259 -10.91 4.18 21.95
C ALA A 259 -10.50 5.11 20.80
N ASP A 260 -11.40 5.39 19.85
CA ASP A 260 -11.12 6.33 18.78
C ASP A 260 -10.99 7.77 19.30
N LEU A 261 -9.95 8.45 18.83
CA LEU A 261 -9.58 9.80 19.22
C LEU A 261 -9.98 10.83 18.16
N THR A 262 -10.62 10.41 17.07
CA THR A 262 -11.00 11.26 15.95
C THR A 262 -12.11 12.23 16.36
N LEU A 263 -11.90 13.52 16.11
CA LEU A 263 -12.86 14.60 16.34
C LEU A 263 -13.53 15.04 15.03
N SER A 264 -12.75 15.10 13.95
CA SER A 264 -13.27 15.38 12.61
C SER A 264 -12.40 14.74 11.53
N PHE A 265 -13.01 14.55 10.36
CA PHE A 265 -12.42 13.92 9.19
C PHE A 265 -12.82 14.70 7.93
N SER A 266 -11.87 14.91 7.03
CA SER A 266 -12.12 15.49 5.72
C SER A 266 -11.19 14.89 4.66
N GLU A 267 -11.69 14.76 3.44
CA GLU A 267 -10.94 14.28 2.27
C GLU A 267 -11.05 15.29 1.13
N ALA A 268 -9.97 15.45 0.38
CA ALA A 268 -9.89 16.28 -0.82
C ALA A 268 -9.29 15.48 -1.98
N TYR A 269 -9.90 15.63 -3.17
CA TYR A 269 -9.55 14.87 -4.38
C TYR A 269 -9.03 15.82 -5.47
N ASN A 270 -7.82 15.59 -6.00
CA ASN A 270 -7.24 16.39 -7.10
C ASN A 270 -7.14 15.61 -8.41
N LEU A 271 -8.25 15.38 -9.10
CA LEU A 271 -8.24 14.57 -10.34
C LEU A 271 -7.64 15.28 -11.57
N LYS A 272 -7.35 16.58 -11.50
CA LYS A 272 -6.86 17.36 -12.64
C LYS A 272 -5.42 16.99 -13.02
N ASN A 273 -4.60 16.75 -12.01
CA ASN A 273 -3.15 16.61 -12.17
C ASN A 273 -2.68 15.15 -12.14
N VAL A 274 -3.60 14.18 -12.24
CA VAL A 274 -3.25 12.75 -12.29
C VAL A 274 -2.33 12.48 -13.49
N LYS A 275 -1.11 12.01 -13.17
CA LYS A 275 -0.12 11.49 -14.13
C LYS A 275 0.25 10.08 -13.72
N ASN A 276 0.21 9.17 -14.69
CA ASN A 276 0.51 7.75 -14.49
C ASN A 276 1.63 7.25 -15.40
N ARG A 277 2.31 8.19 -16.07
CA ARG A 277 3.58 7.97 -16.75
C ARG A 277 4.48 9.20 -16.56
N VAL A 278 5.69 8.99 -16.08
CA VAL A 278 6.72 10.03 -15.98
C VAL A 278 7.88 9.63 -16.87
N VAL A 279 8.35 10.58 -17.68
CA VAL A 279 9.55 10.45 -18.49
C VAL A 279 10.52 11.54 -18.04
N VAL A 280 11.73 11.13 -17.69
CA VAL A 280 12.82 12.03 -17.31
C VAL A 280 13.91 11.94 -18.38
N TYR A 281 14.38 13.08 -18.86
CA TYR A 281 15.57 13.21 -19.68
C TYR A 281 16.64 13.99 -18.91
N GLY A 282 17.84 13.42 -18.81
CA GLY A 282 18.99 14.09 -18.22
C GLY A 282 19.77 14.93 -19.23
N ASN A 283 21.02 15.24 -18.90
CA ASN A 283 21.90 16.03 -19.76
C ASN A 283 22.46 15.22 -20.93
N THR A 284 22.38 15.77 -22.15
CA THR A 284 23.04 15.17 -23.32
C THR A 284 24.55 15.31 -23.21
N ASP A 285 25.28 14.20 -23.21
CA ASP A 285 26.73 14.21 -23.30
C ASP A 285 27.16 14.74 -24.67
N THR A 286 27.84 15.89 -24.69
CA THR A 286 28.32 16.55 -25.91
C THR A 286 29.34 15.75 -26.71
N SER A 287 30.02 14.77 -26.09
CA SER A 287 31.04 13.93 -26.73
C SER A 287 30.43 12.70 -27.41
N THR A 288 29.43 12.08 -26.78
CA THR A 288 28.80 10.84 -27.27
C THR A 288 27.45 11.08 -27.96
N GLY A 289 26.79 12.21 -27.69
CA GLY A 289 25.44 12.53 -28.15
C GLY A 289 24.33 11.75 -27.44
N ILE A 290 24.66 11.00 -26.40
CA ILE A 290 23.72 10.18 -25.63
C ILE A 290 23.05 11.07 -24.57
N THR A 291 21.72 10.99 -24.48
CA THR A 291 20.93 11.61 -23.41
C THR A 291 20.43 10.49 -22.50
N PRO A 292 20.77 10.50 -21.20
CA PRO A 292 20.21 9.53 -20.27
C PRO A 292 18.70 9.75 -20.13
N GLU A 293 17.94 8.67 -20.08
CA GLU A 293 16.49 8.72 -19.96
C GLU A 293 15.95 7.66 -19.00
N ALA A 294 14.82 7.95 -18.39
CA ALA A 294 14.05 6.95 -17.68
C ALA A 294 12.55 7.16 -17.88
N VAL A 295 11.83 6.05 -17.94
CA VAL A 295 10.37 6.03 -18.04
C VAL A 295 9.84 5.19 -16.89
N VAL A 296 8.93 5.76 -16.10
CA VAL A 296 8.21 5.03 -15.05
C VAL A 296 6.72 5.17 -15.29
N ARG A 297 5.99 4.07 -15.16
CA ARG A 297 4.53 3.99 -15.30
C ARG A 297 3.92 3.46 -14.01
N ILE A 298 2.72 3.92 -13.70
CA ILE A 298 1.86 3.25 -12.72
C ILE A 298 1.14 2.16 -13.49
N THR A 299 1.50 0.91 -13.20
CA THR A 299 0.95 -0.26 -13.87
C THR A 299 0.10 -1.09 -12.92
N ASP A 300 0.46 -1.15 -11.64
CA ASP A 300 -0.25 -1.88 -10.58
C ASP A 300 -1.79 -1.81 -10.68
N SER A 301 -2.40 -2.98 -10.82
CA SER A 301 -3.85 -3.15 -10.95
C SER A 301 -4.62 -2.63 -9.73
N LYS A 302 -4.02 -2.65 -8.53
CA LYS A 302 -4.59 -2.12 -7.27
C LYS A 302 -4.60 -0.60 -7.25
N ASN A 303 -3.80 0.07 -8.09
CA ASN A 303 -3.79 1.51 -8.20
C ASN A 303 -4.87 1.98 -9.21
N PRO A 304 -5.92 2.70 -8.78
CA PRO A 304 -7.02 3.11 -9.67
C PRO A 304 -6.59 4.12 -10.75
N PHE A 305 -5.39 4.69 -10.63
CA PHE A 305 -4.84 5.65 -11.59
C PHE A 305 -3.84 5.03 -12.58
N ASN A 306 -3.68 3.70 -12.58
CA ASN A 306 -2.75 3.03 -13.48
C ASN A 306 -3.05 3.29 -14.98
N VAL A 307 -2.05 3.07 -15.83
CA VAL A 307 -2.12 3.36 -17.28
C VAL A 307 -3.22 2.57 -17.98
N ASP A 308 -3.54 1.38 -17.51
CA ASP A 308 -4.55 0.49 -18.09
C ASP A 308 -5.96 0.93 -17.67
N ALA A 309 -6.10 1.43 -16.44
CA ALA A 309 -7.34 1.93 -15.89
C ALA A 309 -7.78 3.25 -16.54
N ILE A 310 -6.91 4.25 -16.67
CA ILE A 310 -7.33 5.60 -17.12
C ILE A 310 -6.66 6.10 -18.41
N GLY A 311 -5.91 5.22 -19.08
CA GLY A 311 -5.09 5.56 -20.23
C GLY A 311 -3.81 6.32 -19.84
N THR A 312 -2.87 6.44 -20.79
CA THR A 312 -1.59 7.09 -20.53
C THR A 312 -1.69 8.61 -20.39
N ARG A 313 -1.29 9.13 -19.23
CA ARG A 313 -1.21 10.55 -18.90
C ARG A 313 0.23 10.89 -18.53
N THR A 314 0.97 11.40 -19.52
CA THR A 314 2.43 11.62 -19.39
C THR A 314 2.77 12.95 -18.71
N SER A 315 3.77 12.92 -17.83
CA SER A 315 4.60 14.05 -17.42
C SER A 315 5.99 13.91 -18.02
N ILE A 316 6.53 14.98 -18.61
CA ILE A 316 7.89 15.01 -19.15
C ILE A 316 8.70 15.97 -18.30
N ILE A 317 9.84 15.51 -17.82
CA ILE A 317 10.79 16.26 -17.02
C ILE A 317 12.12 16.26 -17.78
N VAL A 318 12.75 17.43 -17.84
CA VAL A 318 14.08 17.61 -18.42
C VAL A 318 14.93 18.24 -17.33
N ASP A 319 15.87 17.48 -16.78
CA ASP A 319 16.81 17.95 -15.78
C ASP A 319 18.26 17.76 -16.26
N THR A 320 18.86 18.86 -16.71
CA THR A 320 20.23 18.89 -17.22
C THR A 320 21.29 18.70 -16.14
N LYS A 321 20.91 18.53 -14.88
CA LYS A 321 21.84 18.16 -13.80
C LYS A 321 22.05 16.64 -13.71
N LEU A 322 21.14 15.84 -14.27
CA LEU A 322 21.24 14.38 -14.22
C LEU A 322 22.17 13.87 -15.31
N SER A 323 23.07 12.97 -14.92
CA SER A 323 24.18 12.52 -15.77
C SER A 323 24.10 11.05 -16.20
N ASN A 324 23.18 10.27 -15.63
CA ASN A 324 23.00 8.86 -15.91
C ASN A 324 21.54 8.40 -15.74
N ASP A 325 21.22 7.22 -16.29
CA ASP A 325 19.87 6.65 -16.29
C ASP A 325 19.36 6.33 -14.89
N ILE A 326 20.25 5.98 -13.94
CA ILE A 326 19.86 5.68 -12.54
C ILE A 326 19.31 6.94 -11.87
N GLN A 327 19.95 8.10 -12.07
CA GLN A 327 19.46 9.37 -11.58
C GLN A 327 18.12 9.75 -12.24
N CYS A 328 18.01 9.55 -13.55
CA CYS A 328 16.75 9.78 -14.26
C CYS A 328 15.64 8.87 -13.73
N LEU A 329 15.96 7.61 -13.43
CA LEU A 329 15.03 6.64 -12.87
C LEU A 329 14.61 7.02 -11.45
N ALA A 330 15.53 7.47 -10.60
CA ALA A 330 15.23 7.95 -9.25
C ALA A 330 14.29 9.16 -9.30
N GLU A 331 14.56 10.14 -10.16
CA GLU A 331 13.67 11.28 -10.36
C GLU A 331 12.31 10.86 -10.93
N ALA A 332 12.28 9.93 -11.89
CA ALA A 332 11.04 9.44 -12.48
C ALA A 332 10.19 8.70 -11.45
N LYS A 333 10.80 7.90 -10.58
CA LYS A 333 10.15 7.20 -9.46
C LYS A 333 9.59 8.17 -8.42
N TYR A 334 10.35 9.19 -8.04
CA TYR A 334 9.87 10.20 -7.10
C TYR A 334 8.70 11.02 -7.67
N ASN A 335 8.80 11.42 -8.94
CA ASN A 335 7.74 12.19 -9.56
C ASN A 335 6.50 11.34 -9.85
N ILE A 336 6.64 10.07 -10.23
CA ILE A 336 5.48 9.19 -10.38
C ILE A 336 4.82 8.95 -9.03
N TRP A 337 5.62 8.79 -7.97
CA TRP A 337 5.12 8.64 -6.61
C TRP A 337 4.29 9.86 -6.21
N LYS A 338 4.82 11.08 -6.42
CA LYS A 338 4.09 12.34 -6.17
C LYS A 338 2.78 12.43 -6.96
N THR A 339 2.77 11.99 -8.22
CA THR A 339 1.55 12.09 -9.03
C THR A 339 0.57 10.95 -8.77
N ALA A 340 1.03 9.81 -8.24
CA ALA A 340 0.20 8.67 -7.86
C ALA A 340 -0.49 8.88 -6.50
N HIS A 341 0.23 9.45 -5.53
CA HIS A 341 -0.16 9.45 -4.11
C HIS A 341 -0.91 10.71 -3.67
N PHE A 342 -0.62 11.88 -4.25
CA PHE A 342 -1.20 13.16 -3.80
C PHE A 342 -2.56 13.49 -4.44
N GLN A 343 -3.27 12.46 -4.91
CA GLN A 343 -4.59 12.65 -5.51
C GLN A 343 -5.69 12.67 -4.46
N GLU A 344 -5.49 11.98 -3.34
CA GLU A 344 -6.40 11.93 -2.19
C GLU A 344 -5.65 12.40 -0.94
N GLN A 345 -5.97 13.60 -0.46
CA GLN A 345 -5.47 14.15 0.79
C GLN A 345 -6.53 13.99 1.87
N CYS A 346 -6.16 13.54 3.06
CA CYS A 346 -7.04 13.46 4.21
C CYS A 346 -6.50 14.33 5.35
N THR A 347 -7.37 15.13 5.95
CA THR A 347 -7.08 15.86 7.19
C THR A 347 -7.96 15.33 8.31
N ILE A 348 -7.31 14.90 9.40
CA ILE A 348 -7.95 14.46 10.64
C ILE A 348 -7.70 15.52 11.73
N SER A 349 -8.75 15.86 12.48
CA SER A 349 -8.59 16.49 13.80
C SER A 349 -8.79 15.43 14.88
N THR A 350 -7.90 15.37 15.86
CA THR A 350 -7.90 14.34 16.90
C THR A 350 -7.52 14.92 18.27
N ILE A 351 -7.88 14.21 19.34
CA ILE A 351 -7.27 14.44 20.66
C ILE A 351 -5.77 14.10 20.55
N PRO A 352 -4.83 14.98 20.94
CA PRO A 352 -3.42 14.86 20.58
C PRO A 352 -2.76 13.49 20.83
N ILE A 353 -1.94 13.02 19.89
CA ILE A 353 -1.21 11.76 19.98
C ILE A 353 0.29 12.08 19.82
N TYR A 354 1.09 11.81 20.85
CA TYR A 354 2.46 12.34 20.99
C TYR A 354 3.54 11.38 20.49
N ILE A 355 3.18 10.47 19.59
CA ILE A 355 4.07 9.43 19.06
C ILE A 355 4.27 9.52 17.54
N PHE A 356 3.65 10.50 16.89
CA PHE A 356 3.73 10.66 15.44
C PHE A 356 4.94 11.48 14.99
N GLU A 357 5.46 11.08 13.85
CA GLU A 357 6.49 11.71 13.04
C GLU A 357 5.98 11.83 11.60
N PRO A 358 6.43 12.85 10.83
CA PRO A 358 6.16 12.87 9.40
C PRO A 358 6.70 11.59 8.74
N TYR A 359 6.01 11.12 7.71
CA TYR A 359 6.22 9.85 7.01
C TYR A 359 5.80 8.58 7.76
N ASP A 360 5.25 8.68 8.97
CA ASP A 360 4.60 7.54 9.61
C ASP A 360 3.36 7.10 8.82
N LEU A 361 3.08 5.79 8.82
CA LEU A 361 1.87 5.21 8.25
C LEU A 361 0.76 5.09 9.29
N VAL A 362 -0.45 5.48 8.89
CA VAL A 362 -1.67 5.34 9.68
C VAL A 362 -2.76 4.66 8.84
N GLU A 363 -3.67 3.96 9.51
CA GLU A 363 -4.90 3.46 8.90
C GLU A 363 -6.06 4.39 9.24
N ILE A 364 -6.89 4.68 8.25
CA ILE A 364 -8.10 5.47 8.44
C ILE A 364 -9.27 4.71 7.85
N VAL A 365 -10.28 4.42 8.68
CA VAL A 365 -11.57 3.88 8.22
C VAL A 365 -12.42 5.05 7.76
N ASN A 366 -12.75 5.07 6.48
CA ASN A 366 -13.55 6.14 5.90
C ASN A 366 -14.98 6.07 6.50
N PRO A 367 -15.45 7.15 7.16
CA PRO A 367 -16.70 7.12 7.95
C PRO A 367 -17.96 6.96 7.10
N VAL A 368 -17.87 7.15 5.78
CA VAL A 368 -19.00 7.02 4.85
C VAL A 368 -19.04 5.64 4.21
N THR A 369 -17.90 5.15 3.73
CA THR A 369 -17.82 3.87 3.01
C THR A 369 -17.61 2.67 3.93
N GLY A 370 -17.08 2.88 5.13
CA GLY A 370 -16.64 1.80 6.04
C GLY A 370 -15.36 1.10 5.56
N ASN A 371 -14.79 1.51 4.42
CA ASN A 371 -13.57 0.93 3.90
C ASN A 371 -12.37 1.50 4.64
N LYS A 372 -11.41 0.61 4.91
CA LYS A 372 -10.14 0.93 5.56
C LYS A 372 -9.07 1.21 4.51
N TYR A 373 -8.34 2.31 4.67
CA TYR A 373 -7.23 2.67 3.79
C TYR A 373 -6.00 3.09 4.58
N ARG A 374 -4.81 2.94 3.97
CA ARG A 374 -3.54 3.40 4.51
C ARG A 374 -3.21 4.80 4.01
N TYR A 375 -2.70 5.62 4.92
CA TYR A 375 -2.32 7.00 4.69
C TYR A 375 -0.94 7.26 5.29
N MET A 376 -0.15 8.13 4.64
CA MET A 376 1.11 8.60 5.19
C MET A 376 0.97 10.03 5.71
N ILE A 377 1.57 10.30 6.88
CA ILE A 377 1.54 11.63 7.50
C ILE A 377 2.48 12.58 6.75
N ASP A 378 1.92 13.65 6.17
CA ASP A 378 2.70 14.74 5.57
C ASP A 378 3.17 15.72 6.62
N SER A 379 2.24 16.07 7.51
CA SER A 379 2.44 17.06 8.56
C SER A 379 1.42 16.91 9.68
N PHE A 380 1.76 17.47 10.83
CA PHE A 380 0.83 17.61 11.93
C PHE A 380 1.05 18.91 12.70
N SER A 381 0.04 19.32 13.44
CA SER A 381 0.07 20.46 14.36
C SER A 381 -0.58 20.03 15.67
N ILE A 382 0.10 20.26 16.80
CA ILE A 382 -0.32 19.90 18.15
C ILE A 382 -0.52 21.20 18.94
N ASP A 383 -1.74 21.44 19.39
CA ASP A 383 -2.01 22.48 20.39
C ASP A 383 -1.69 21.94 21.79
N LEU A 384 -0.81 22.66 22.51
CA LEU A 384 -0.32 22.28 23.84
C LEU A 384 -1.26 22.71 24.98
N SER A 385 -2.36 23.42 24.68
CA SER A 385 -3.35 23.77 25.68
C SER A 385 -4.11 22.54 26.19
N VAL A 386 -4.69 22.64 27.39
CA VAL A 386 -5.43 21.52 28.02
C VAL A 386 -6.67 21.08 27.24
N THR A 387 -7.23 21.96 26.41
CA THR A 387 -8.34 21.67 25.47
C THR A 387 -7.86 21.60 24.03
N GLY A 388 -6.55 21.56 23.82
CA GLY A 388 -5.93 21.58 22.51
C GLY A 388 -6.28 20.35 21.70
N THR A 389 -6.28 20.53 20.38
CA THR A 389 -6.48 19.45 19.41
C THR A 389 -5.23 19.28 18.57
N MET A 390 -5.08 18.11 17.96
CA MET A 390 -4.07 17.85 16.95
C MET A 390 -4.74 17.81 15.58
N SER A 391 -4.14 18.48 14.60
CA SER A 391 -4.49 18.34 13.19
C SER A 391 -3.40 17.53 12.49
N ILE A 392 -3.80 16.50 11.75
CA ILE A 392 -2.90 15.64 10.98
C ILE A 392 -3.32 15.76 9.52
N THR A 393 -2.37 16.09 8.65
CA THR A 393 -2.55 16.09 7.21
C THR A 393 -1.81 14.90 6.63
N THR A 394 -2.49 14.16 5.78
CA THR A 394 -2.02 12.90 5.22
C THR A 394 -2.37 12.81 3.74
N HIS A 395 -1.68 11.95 3.01
CA HIS A 395 -2.12 11.50 1.69
C HIS A 395 -2.28 9.99 1.67
N LYS A 396 -3.18 9.53 0.82
CA LYS A 396 -3.49 8.10 0.69
C LYS A 396 -2.36 7.37 -0.03
N MET A 397 -2.03 6.18 0.48
CA MET A 397 -1.02 5.33 -0.13
C MET A 397 -1.61 4.55 -1.31
N TYR A 398 -0.94 4.60 -2.46
CA TYR A 398 -1.25 3.75 -3.61
C TYR A 398 0.03 3.09 -4.10
N TYR A 399 0.15 1.79 -3.91
CA TYR A 399 1.36 1.09 -4.29
C TYR A 399 1.63 1.21 -5.79
N VAL A 400 2.93 1.27 -6.10
CA VAL A 400 3.42 1.31 -7.47
C VAL A 400 4.24 0.05 -7.66
N GLY A 401 3.63 -0.97 -8.25
CA GLY A 401 4.36 -2.00 -8.97
C GLY A 401 5.26 -1.30 -9.99
N ILE A 402 6.55 -1.19 -9.69
CA ILE A 402 7.55 -0.71 -10.64
C ILE A 402 7.86 -1.91 -11.54
N GLU A 403 7.78 -1.72 -12.87
CA GLU A 403 8.30 -2.68 -13.84
C GLU A 403 9.78 -2.97 -13.50
N TYR A 404 10.05 -4.10 -12.85
CA TYR A 404 11.41 -4.60 -12.68
C TYR A 404 11.77 -5.37 -13.93
N GLY A 405 12.69 -4.79 -14.69
CA GLY A 405 13.41 -5.49 -15.74
C GLY A 405 14.16 -6.69 -15.17
N ASP A 406 13.95 -7.82 -15.83
CA ASP A 406 14.90 -8.91 -16.07
C ASP A 406 15.52 -9.68 -14.89
N GLU A 407 14.70 -10.12 -13.93
CA GLU A 407 15.05 -11.32 -13.14
C GLU A 407 13.91 -12.34 -13.10
N GLU A 408 13.71 -13.03 -14.25
CA GLU A 408 13.24 -14.42 -14.38
C GLU A 408 13.05 -14.82 -15.87
N LEU A 409 14.08 -14.58 -16.70
CA LEU A 409 14.04 -14.82 -18.15
C LEU A 409 13.52 -16.22 -18.56
N PRO A 410 13.87 -17.34 -17.88
CA PRO A 410 13.39 -18.67 -18.28
C PRO A 410 11.90 -18.91 -17.98
N VAL A 411 11.40 -18.46 -16.83
CA VAL A 411 9.99 -18.64 -16.41
C VAL A 411 9.08 -17.77 -17.27
N VAL A 412 9.46 -16.50 -17.44
CA VAL A 412 8.76 -15.57 -18.35
C VAL A 412 8.75 -16.11 -19.78
N ALA A 413 9.88 -16.66 -20.26
CA ALA A 413 9.92 -17.27 -21.59
C ALA A 413 9.03 -18.53 -21.70
N ALA A 414 8.95 -19.35 -20.64
CA ALA A 414 8.07 -20.51 -20.60
C ALA A 414 6.59 -20.10 -20.66
N ILE A 415 6.19 -19.09 -19.88
CA ILE A 415 4.82 -18.54 -19.90
C ILE A 415 4.50 -17.92 -21.26
N LYS A 416 5.39 -17.09 -21.81
CA LYS A 416 5.23 -16.51 -23.16
C LYS A 416 5.14 -17.60 -24.23
N LYS A 417 5.90 -18.69 -24.11
CA LYS A 417 5.79 -19.85 -25.02
C LYS A 417 4.43 -20.52 -24.86
N GLY A 418 3.98 -20.77 -23.64
CA GLY A 418 2.68 -21.34 -23.33
C GLY A 418 1.51 -20.58 -23.96
N ILE A 419 1.51 -19.26 -23.76
CA ILE A 419 0.50 -18.36 -24.33
C ILE A 419 0.59 -18.31 -25.86
N ASN A 420 1.79 -18.09 -26.41
CA ASN A 420 1.94 -17.85 -27.86
C ASN A 420 1.86 -19.12 -28.72
N GLN A 421 2.16 -20.30 -28.17
CA GLN A 421 2.35 -21.53 -28.97
C GLN A 421 1.54 -22.72 -28.47
N LEU A 422 1.19 -22.79 -27.19
CA LEU A 422 0.50 -23.94 -26.58
C LEU A 422 -0.97 -23.64 -26.23
N GLY A 423 -1.44 -22.44 -26.56
CA GLY A 423 -2.84 -22.06 -26.46
C GLY A 423 -3.36 -21.91 -25.03
N TRP A 424 -2.50 -21.60 -24.06
CA TRP A 424 -2.90 -21.47 -22.65
C TRP A 424 -4.02 -20.45 -22.41
N LEU A 425 -4.20 -19.46 -23.29
CA LEU A 425 -5.37 -18.57 -23.27
C LEU A 425 -6.48 -19.06 -24.20
N SER A 426 -6.14 -19.27 -25.48
CA SER A 426 -7.12 -19.59 -26.54
C SER A 426 -7.96 -20.86 -26.29
N LEU A 427 -7.40 -21.88 -25.64
CA LEU A 427 -8.11 -23.14 -25.39
C LEU A 427 -9.14 -23.01 -24.26
N GLY A 428 -8.83 -22.20 -23.23
CA GLY A 428 -9.79 -21.79 -22.22
C GLY A 428 -10.93 -20.98 -22.82
N GLU A 429 -10.62 -20.00 -23.68
CA GLU A 429 -11.64 -19.23 -24.42
C GLU A 429 -12.53 -20.13 -25.30
N GLN A 430 -11.93 -21.11 -25.97
CA GLN A 430 -12.66 -22.06 -26.80
C GLN A 430 -13.60 -22.91 -25.94
N ARG A 431 -13.15 -23.38 -24.77
CA ARG A 431 -13.99 -24.10 -23.81
C ARG A 431 -15.16 -23.25 -23.32
N ILE A 432 -14.92 -21.98 -22.98
CA ILE A 432 -15.97 -21.03 -22.58
C ILE A 432 -16.99 -20.85 -23.71
N LYS A 433 -16.51 -20.68 -24.94
CA LYS A 433 -17.39 -20.55 -26.10
C LYS A 433 -18.25 -21.80 -26.34
N ASP A 434 -17.64 -22.98 -26.28
CA ASP A 434 -18.34 -24.24 -26.57
C ASP A 434 -19.33 -24.63 -25.46
N CYS A 435 -18.95 -24.42 -24.20
CA CYS A 435 -19.74 -24.84 -23.04
C CYS A 435 -20.68 -23.77 -22.50
N TYR A 436 -20.28 -22.49 -22.48
CA TYR A 436 -21.07 -21.39 -21.92
C TYR A 436 -21.73 -20.51 -22.99
N GLY A 437 -21.29 -20.61 -24.26
CA GLY A 437 -21.91 -19.88 -25.37
C GLY A 437 -21.60 -18.38 -25.38
N VAL A 438 -20.58 -17.96 -24.64
CA VAL A 438 -20.11 -16.56 -24.56
C VAL A 438 -18.65 -16.49 -25.02
N SER A 439 -18.21 -15.33 -25.52
CA SER A 439 -16.85 -15.12 -25.99
C SER A 439 -16.46 -13.66 -25.85
N GLY A 440 -15.16 -13.39 -25.80
CA GLY A 440 -14.63 -12.05 -26.01
C GLY A 440 -15.00 -11.51 -27.40
N SER A 441 -14.98 -10.19 -27.52
CA SER A 441 -15.38 -9.40 -28.68
C SER A 441 -14.33 -9.40 -29.80
N GLY A 442 -13.06 -9.63 -29.48
CA GLY A 442 -11.92 -9.48 -30.39
C GLY A 442 -11.32 -8.07 -30.41
N ASP A 443 -12.00 -7.10 -29.80
CA ASP A 443 -11.60 -5.68 -29.88
C ASP A 443 -10.70 -5.26 -28.71
N ASN A 444 -10.87 -5.90 -27.55
CA ASN A 444 -10.22 -5.54 -26.28
C ASN A 444 -8.80 -6.09 -26.18
N THR A 445 -8.03 -5.51 -25.27
CA THR A 445 -6.63 -5.87 -25.03
C THR A 445 -6.46 -6.42 -23.62
N ILE A 446 -5.69 -7.51 -23.51
CA ILE A 446 -5.17 -8.02 -22.24
C ILE A 446 -3.67 -7.67 -22.19
N PHE A 447 -3.28 -6.91 -21.18
CA PHE A 447 -1.88 -6.64 -20.85
C PHE A 447 -1.38 -7.74 -19.90
N VAL A 448 -0.42 -8.53 -20.36
CA VAL A 448 0.21 -9.60 -19.59
C VAL A 448 1.39 -9.03 -18.84
N ARG A 449 1.36 -9.12 -17.51
CA ARG A 449 2.38 -8.58 -16.62
C ARG A 449 2.93 -9.64 -15.67
N PHE A 450 4.22 -9.52 -15.39
CA PHE A 450 4.93 -10.41 -14.48
C PHE A 450 5.30 -9.63 -13.21
N ILE A 451 4.86 -10.13 -12.06
CA ILE A 451 5.20 -9.64 -10.73
C ILE A 451 5.95 -10.74 -9.99
N ASN A 452 6.68 -10.40 -8.92
CA ASN A 452 7.39 -11.38 -8.11
C ASN A 452 7.09 -11.07 -6.64
N GLU A 453 6.05 -11.72 -6.12
CA GLU A 453 5.61 -11.61 -4.74
C GLU A 453 6.10 -12.83 -3.91
N ALA A 454 5.51 -13.07 -2.74
CA ALA A 454 5.84 -14.23 -1.93
C ALA A 454 5.13 -15.47 -2.46
N ALA A 455 5.81 -16.62 -2.52
CA ALA A 455 5.22 -17.86 -3.02
C ALA A 455 3.96 -18.28 -2.23
N GLY A 456 2.91 -18.68 -2.96
CA GLY A 456 1.59 -18.99 -2.43
C GLY A 456 0.59 -17.85 -2.63
N GLY A 457 -0.71 -18.19 -2.68
CA GLY A 457 -1.77 -17.23 -2.97
C GLY A 457 -2.30 -17.36 -4.40
N GLU A 458 -2.64 -16.22 -5.00
CA GLU A 458 -3.16 -16.11 -6.37
C GLU A 458 -2.01 -16.21 -7.39
N GLN A 459 -1.96 -17.31 -8.15
CA GLN A 459 -0.87 -17.56 -9.09
C GLN A 459 -0.94 -16.62 -10.31
N ALA A 460 -2.15 -16.38 -10.80
CA ALA A 460 -2.44 -15.39 -11.81
C ALA A 460 -3.80 -14.76 -11.53
N ALA A 461 -4.00 -13.51 -11.93
CA ALA A 461 -5.27 -12.81 -11.74
C ALA A 461 -5.60 -11.89 -12.91
N VAL A 462 -6.86 -11.91 -13.36
CA VAL A 462 -7.39 -10.95 -14.33
C VAL A 462 -8.14 -9.81 -13.65
N THR A 463 -7.67 -8.60 -13.91
CA THR A 463 -8.35 -7.36 -13.50
C THR A 463 -8.95 -6.65 -14.71
N GLY A 464 -10.24 -6.35 -14.64
CA GLY A 464 -10.94 -5.49 -15.59
C GLY A 464 -11.14 -4.08 -15.04
N TYR A 465 -11.19 -3.09 -15.92
CA TYR A 465 -11.39 -1.69 -15.56
C TYR A 465 -12.75 -1.18 -16.02
N THR A 466 -13.43 -0.36 -15.21
CA THR A 466 -14.75 0.22 -15.57
C THR A 466 -14.63 1.43 -16.51
N THR A 467 -13.43 1.98 -16.64
CA THR A 467 -13.10 3.23 -17.35
C THR A 467 -12.50 2.98 -18.72
N THR A 468 -11.92 1.80 -18.96
CA THR A 468 -11.39 1.37 -20.26
C THR A 468 -11.93 -0.02 -20.57
N LYS A 469 -11.73 -0.48 -21.82
CA LYS A 469 -12.02 -1.86 -22.23
C LYS A 469 -10.80 -2.78 -22.10
N SER A 470 -9.67 -2.24 -21.65
CA SER A 470 -8.47 -3.01 -21.40
C SER A 470 -8.63 -3.83 -20.13
N GLN A 471 -7.83 -4.90 -20.04
CA GLN A 471 -7.73 -5.73 -18.84
C GLN A 471 -6.27 -6.08 -18.62
N THR A 472 -5.91 -6.41 -17.39
CA THR A 472 -4.55 -6.82 -17.03
C THR A 472 -4.59 -8.23 -16.48
N MET A 473 -3.67 -9.08 -16.93
CA MET A 473 -3.43 -10.42 -16.43
C MET A 473 -2.05 -10.43 -15.76
N GLU A 474 -2.05 -10.47 -14.43
CA GLU A 474 -0.83 -10.46 -13.63
C GLU A 474 -0.44 -11.89 -13.27
N PHE A 475 0.85 -12.21 -13.37
CA PHE A 475 1.44 -13.50 -13.02
C PHE A 475 2.39 -13.32 -11.86
N ASP A 476 2.18 -14.03 -10.75
CA ASP A 476 3.19 -14.12 -9.70
C ASP A 476 4.25 -15.14 -10.08
N LEU A 477 5.40 -14.64 -10.55
CA LEU A 477 6.55 -15.43 -10.93
C LEU A 477 7.03 -16.36 -9.82
N ALA A 478 6.87 -15.97 -8.55
CA ALA A 478 7.25 -16.82 -7.42
C ALA A 478 6.52 -18.18 -7.41
N ASP A 479 5.29 -18.21 -7.91
CA ASP A 479 4.47 -19.42 -8.01
C ASP A 479 4.74 -20.25 -9.29
N PHE A 480 5.48 -19.71 -10.26
CA PHE A 480 5.89 -20.41 -11.48
C PHE A 480 7.37 -20.79 -11.51
N LYS A 481 8.13 -20.54 -10.44
CA LYS A 481 9.58 -20.84 -10.35
C LYS A 481 9.96 -22.27 -10.74
N THR A 482 9.09 -23.24 -10.45
CA THR A 482 9.31 -24.66 -10.72
C THR A 482 8.65 -25.16 -12.01
N ILE A 483 8.19 -24.25 -12.88
CA ILE A 483 7.56 -24.62 -14.15
C ILE A 483 8.50 -25.47 -15.01
N VAL A 484 7.97 -26.58 -15.51
CA VAL A 484 8.72 -27.50 -16.37
C VAL A 484 8.69 -26.96 -17.81
N PRO A 485 9.80 -26.45 -18.37
CA PRO A 485 9.76 -25.72 -19.67
C PRO A 485 9.39 -26.58 -20.89
N THR A 486 9.48 -27.91 -20.73
CA THR A 486 9.10 -28.90 -21.73
C THR A 486 7.64 -29.35 -21.61
N SER A 487 6.94 -28.99 -20.53
CA SER A 487 5.54 -29.36 -20.35
C SER A 487 4.65 -28.55 -21.30
N GLU A 488 3.70 -29.23 -21.94
CA GLU A 488 2.73 -28.57 -22.81
C GLU A 488 1.57 -27.95 -22.03
N ASP A 489 1.17 -28.60 -20.94
CA ASP A 489 0.15 -28.18 -19.97
C ASP A 489 0.67 -27.13 -18.96
N GLY A 490 2.00 -26.96 -18.90
CA GLY A 490 2.64 -26.02 -17.98
C GLY A 490 2.66 -26.49 -16.54
N ASP A 491 2.99 -27.78 -16.32
CA ASP A 491 3.25 -28.33 -14.99
C ASP A 491 4.17 -27.41 -14.17
N THR A 492 3.60 -26.85 -13.10
CA THR A 492 4.29 -25.96 -12.16
C THR A 492 5.04 -26.72 -11.07
N GLY A 493 4.91 -28.06 -11.01
CA GLY A 493 5.50 -28.90 -9.96
C GLY A 493 4.80 -28.83 -8.60
N ARG A 494 3.71 -28.06 -8.49
CA ARG A 494 2.98 -27.80 -7.23
C ARG A 494 1.81 -28.78 -7.05
N SER A 495 0.87 -28.80 -7.99
CA SER A 495 -0.19 -29.80 -8.05
C SER A 495 -0.72 -29.95 -9.47
N LYS A 496 -1.42 -31.05 -9.75
CA LYS A 496 -2.10 -31.26 -11.03
C LYS A 496 -3.18 -30.22 -11.32
N GLY A 497 -3.78 -29.66 -10.27
CA GLY A 497 -4.76 -28.57 -10.36
C GLY A 497 -4.14 -27.26 -10.83
N ASP A 498 -2.85 -27.07 -10.53
CA ASP A 498 -2.12 -25.82 -10.70
C ASP A 498 -1.26 -25.83 -11.98
N TYR A 499 -1.65 -26.60 -12.99
CA TYR A 499 -1.04 -26.53 -14.32
C TYR A 499 -1.36 -25.17 -14.95
N ALA A 500 -0.37 -24.56 -15.59
CA ALA A 500 -0.49 -23.18 -16.06
C ALA A 500 -1.64 -22.99 -17.08
N ASP A 501 -1.90 -23.98 -17.93
CA ASP A 501 -3.01 -23.93 -18.89
C ASP A 501 -4.39 -23.96 -18.20
N ARG A 502 -4.52 -24.65 -17.07
CA ARG A 502 -5.73 -24.70 -16.24
C ARG A 502 -5.93 -23.40 -15.48
N ILE A 503 -4.88 -22.90 -14.84
CA ILE A 503 -4.89 -21.59 -14.16
C ILE A 503 -5.33 -20.51 -15.15
N LEU A 504 -4.76 -20.51 -16.34
CA LEU A 504 -5.09 -19.50 -17.33
C LEU A 504 -6.47 -19.69 -17.95
N ALA A 505 -6.96 -20.92 -18.09
CA ALA A 505 -8.34 -21.14 -18.49
C ALA A 505 -9.36 -20.65 -17.44
N HIS A 506 -9.03 -20.76 -16.15
CA HIS A 506 -9.80 -20.15 -15.04
C HIS A 506 -9.83 -18.63 -15.22
N GLU A 507 -8.66 -18.00 -15.34
CA GLU A 507 -8.55 -16.54 -15.50
C GLU A 507 -9.23 -16.02 -16.77
N MET A 508 -9.21 -16.79 -17.86
CA MET A 508 -9.92 -16.43 -19.09
C MET A 508 -11.44 -16.40 -18.93
N PHE A 509 -12.03 -17.07 -17.94
CA PHE A 509 -13.45 -16.89 -17.61
C PHE A 509 -13.75 -15.47 -17.16
N HIS A 510 -12.91 -14.94 -16.28
CA HIS A 510 -13.02 -13.58 -15.77
C HIS A 510 -12.82 -12.58 -16.89
N ALA A 511 -11.78 -12.78 -17.72
CA ALA A 511 -11.50 -11.93 -18.87
C ALA A 511 -12.67 -11.87 -19.87
N VAL A 512 -13.22 -13.03 -20.24
CA VAL A 512 -14.38 -13.13 -21.13
C VAL A 512 -15.62 -12.52 -20.49
N SER A 513 -15.84 -12.73 -19.19
CA SER A 513 -16.99 -12.17 -18.48
C SER A 513 -16.94 -10.64 -18.42
N ASN A 514 -15.78 -10.07 -18.10
CA ASN A 514 -15.56 -8.62 -18.09
C ASN A 514 -15.84 -7.95 -19.43
N ASP A 515 -15.44 -8.56 -20.54
CA ASP A 515 -15.71 -8.02 -21.87
C ASP A 515 -17.16 -8.27 -22.32
N TYR A 516 -17.69 -9.47 -22.07
CA TYR A 516 -19.00 -9.86 -22.57
C TYR A 516 -20.16 -9.19 -21.82
N TYR A 517 -20.01 -8.95 -20.52
CA TYR A 517 -21.03 -8.36 -19.63
C TYR A 517 -20.77 -6.91 -19.24
N ASP A 518 -19.60 -6.34 -19.57
CA ASP A 518 -19.04 -5.12 -18.98
C ASP A 518 -18.60 -5.31 -17.51
N VAL A 519 -17.44 -4.75 -17.16
CA VAL A 519 -16.81 -4.86 -15.83
C VAL A 519 -17.76 -4.44 -14.70
N SER A 520 -18.57 -3.39 -14.91
CA SER A 520 -19.53 -2.95 -13.88
C SER A 520 -20.56 -4.02 -13.53
N ASN A 521 -21.02 -4.82 -14.50
CA ASN A 521 -21.96 -5.89 -14.24
C ASN A 521 -21.27 -7.11 -13.63
N THR A 522 -20.02 -7.40 -14.03
CA THR A 522 -19.24 -8.49 -13.41
C THR A 522 -18.93 -8.20 -11.94
N LEU A 523 -18.70 -6.94 -11.56
CA LEU A 523 -18.56 -6.53 -10.15
C LEU A 523 -19.84 -6.79 -9.32
N ASP A 524 -21.02 -6.68 -9.94
CA ASP A 524 -22.31 -6.97 -9.31
C ASP A 524 -22.63 -8.48 -9.21
N MET A 525 -21.85 -9.36 -9.86
CA MET A 525 -22.08 -10.81 -9.80
C MET A 525 -21.57 -11.41 -8.49
N PRO A 526 -22.29 -12.38 -7.90
CA PRO A 526 -21.82 -13.09 -6.72
C PRO A 526 -20.47 -13.77 -6.94
N THR A 527 -19.57 -13.71 -5.96
CA THR A 527 -18.22 -14.31 -6.07
C THR A 527 -18.26 -15.80 -6.34
N TRP A 528 -19.18 -16.55 -5.71
CA TRP A 528 -19.35 -17.99 -5.99
C TRP A 528 -19.66 -18.27 -7.46
N PHE A 529 -20.35 -17.37 -8.16
CA PHE A 529 -20.66 -17.54 -9.59
C PHE A 529 -19.39 -17.35 -10.41
N LYS A 530 -18.64 -16.28 -10.14
CA LYS A 530 -17.40 -15.97 -10.86
C LYS A 530 -16.37 -17.09 -10.71
N GLU A 531 -16.05 -17.45 -9.47
CA GLU A 531 -15.04 -18.49 -9.20
C GLU A 531 -15.55 -19.89 -9.51
N GLY A 532 -16.82 -20.19 -9.21
CA GLY A 532 -17.36 -21.53 -9.41
C GLY A 532 -17.45 -21.93 -10.88
N PHE A 533 -17.84 -21.00 -11.76
CA PHE A 533 -17.87 -21.26 -13.19
C PHE A 533 -16.50 -21.17 -13.86
N ALA A 534 -15.55 -20.43 -13.29
CA ALA A 534 -14.14 -20.45 -13.71
C ALA A 534 -13.51 -21.83 -13.41
N GLU A 535 -13.62 -22.32 -12.17
CA GLU A 535 -13.13 -23.66 -11.77
C GLU A 535 -13.76 -24.79 -12.59
N LEU A 536 -15.04 -24.63 -12.93
CA LEU A 536 -15.79 -25.62 -13.71
C LEU A 536 -15.23 -25.81 -15.13
N ILE A 537 -14.52 -24.83 -15.71
CA ILE A 537 -13.94 -24.92 -17.06
C ILE A 537 -12.91 -26.04 -17.15
N HIS A 538 -11.99 -26.10 -16.18
CA HIS A 538 -10.90 -27.08 -16.14
C HIS A 538 -11.14 -28.23 -15.15
N GLY A 539 -12.19 -28.12 -14.32
CA GLY A 539 -12.59 -29.12 -13.35
C GLY A 539 -11.92 -28.93 -11.99
N GLY A 540 -12.72 -29.03 -10.93
CA GLY A 540 -12.32 -28.78 -9.54
C GLY A 540 -11.95 -30.04 -8.73
N LYS A 541 -11.82 -31.21 -9.36
CA LYS A 541 -11.58 -32.47 -8.62
C LYS A 541 -10.29 -32.45 -7.80
N ASP A 542 -9.19 -31.95 -8.35
CA ASP A 542 -7.90 -31.89 -7.64
C ASP A 542 -7.99 -31.02 -6.38
N ARG A 543 -8.62 -29.84 -6.48
CA ARG A 543 -8.86 -28.94 -5.33
C ARG A 543 -9.81 -29.56 -4.32
N TYR A 544 -10.88 -30.24 -4.77
CA TYR A 544 -11.75 -30.99 -3.87
C TYR A 544 -10.96 -32.05 -3.09
N LEU A 545 -10.10 -32.83 -3.76
CA LEU A 545 -9.33 -33.90 -3.12
C LEU A 545 -8.29 -33.38 -2.12
N SER A 546 -7.74 -32.18 -2.32
CA SER A 546 -6.79 -31.57 -1.38
C SER A 546 -7.41 -31.19 -0.03
N LEU A 547 -8.74 -31.04 0.04
CA LEU A 547 -9.47 -30.80 1.29
C LEU A 547 -9.49 -32.08 2.16
N THR A 548 -8.61 -32.13 3.16
CA THR A 548 -8.48 -33.24 4.09
C THR A 548 -9.03 -32.88 5.48
N GLY A 549 -9.07 -33.84 6.42
CA GLY A 549 -9.52 -33.60 7.80
C GLY A 549 -10.98 -33.93 8.10
N TYR A 550 -11.71 -34.51 7.15
CA TYR A 550 -13.08 -34.98 7.36
C TYR A 550 -13.11 -36.46 7.74
N GLU A 551 -14.02 -36.84 8.64
CA GLU A 551 -14.16 -38.22 9.15
C GLU A 551 -14.62 -39.22 8.08
N SER A 552 -15.34 -38.76 7.05
CA SER A 552 -15.81 -39.56 5.93
C SER A 552 -16.21 -38.70 4.73
N ASN A 553 -16.36 -39.31 3.55
CA ASN A 553 -16.89 -38.62 2.36
C ASN A 553 -18.31 -38.06 2.59
N ALA A 554 -19.12 -38.74 3.41
CA ALA A 554 -20.45 -38.27 3.78
C ALA A 554 -20.38 -37.01 4.67
N ALA A 555 -19.46 -36.99 5.65
CA ALA A 555 -19.23 -35.81 6.49
C ALA A 555 -18.68 -34.63 5.68
N LYS A 556 -17.74 -34.89 4.77
CA LYS A 556 -17.22 -33.88 3.84
C LYS A 556 -18.33 -33.29 2.98
N LYS A 557 -19.15 -34.12 2.35
CA LYS A 557 -20.32 -33.69 1.58
C LYS A 557 -21.27 -32.82 2.40
N ALA A 558 -21.57 -33.21 3.64
CA ALA A 558 -22.42 -32.42 4.53
C ALA A 558 -21.81 -31.04 4.84
N SER A 559 -20.49 -30.96 5.08
CA SER A 559 -19.77 -29.69 5.27
C SER A 559 -19.90 -28.78 4.04
N MET A 560 -19.59 -29.31 2.85
CA MET A 560 -19.66 -28.56 1.59
C MET A 560 -21.07 -28.03 1.32
N ILE A 561 -22.11 -28.81 1.62
CA ILE A 561 -23.51 -28.39 1.45
C ILE A 561 -23.89 -27.26 2.43
N ASN A 562 -23.39 -27.30 3.67
CA ASN A 562 -23.63 -26.22 4.61
C ASN A 562 -22.92 -24.94 4.15
N LYS A 563 -21.64 -25.03 3.78
CA LYS A 563 -20.89 -23.91 3.23
C LYS A 563 -21.53 -23.34 1.97
N ALA A 564 -22.11 -24.19 1.11
CA ALA A 564 -22.83 -23.74 -0.09
C ALA A 564 -24.00 -22.81 0.23
N LYS A 565 -24.71 -23.03 1.35
CA LYS A 565 -25.77 -22.12 1.80
C LYS A 565 -25.19 -20.77 2.18
N ASP A 566 -24.03 -20.73 2.83
CA ASP A 566 -23.37 -19.49 3.21
C ASP A 566 -22.91 -18.71 1.96
N LEU A 567 -22.27 -19.40 1.01
CA LEU A 567 -21.83 -18.79 -0.26
C LEU A 567 -23.01 -18.22 -1.08
N LEU A 568 -24.11 -18.98 -1.19
CA LEU A 568 -25.30 -18.55 -1.90
C LEU A 568 -26.00 -17.35 -1.22
N ASN A 569 -25.75 -17.12 0.07
CA ASN A 569 -26.20 -15.94 0.82
C ASN A 569 -25.17 -14.80 0.86
N GLY A 570 -24.04 -14.93 0.15
CA GLY A 570 -23.07 -13.86 -0.06
C GLY A 570 -21.81 -13.92 0.81
N SER A 571 -21.62 -14.96 1.62
CA SER A 571 -20.36 -15.15 2.36
C SER A 571 -19.22 -15.56 1.42
N TRP A 572 -18.01 -15.05 1.63
CA TRP A 572 -16.81 -15.47 0.91
C TRP A 572 -15.56 -15.17 1.73
N ASP A 573 -14.76 -16.20 2.05
CA ASP A 573 -13.55 -16.07 2.89
C ASP A 573 -12.26 -16.25 2.07
N SER A 574 -12.36 -16.42 0.75
CA SER A 574 -11.25 -16.69 -0.18
C SER A 574 -10.42 -17.93 0.15
N THR A 575 -11.08 -18.98 0.66
CA THR A 575 -10.43 -20.24 1.05
C THR A 575 -10.57 -21.33 -0.02
N SER A 576 -9.68 -22.33 -0.03
CA SER A 576 -9.82 -23.49 -0.93
C SER A 576 -11.16 -24.23 -0.80
N GLU A 577 -11.79 -24.17 0.38
CA GLU A 577 -13.15 -24.70 0.59
C GLU A 577 -14.18 -23.85 -0.16
N ASP A 578 -14.07 -22.52 -0.16
CA ASP A 578 -14.96 -21.62 -0.91
C ASP A 578 -14.93 -21.92 -2.42
N TYR A 579 -13.73 -22.00 -3.02
CA TYR A 579 -13.57 -22.33 -4.44
C TYR A 579 -14.14 -23.72 -4.77
N SER A 580 -13.85 -24.73 -3.95
CA SER A 580 -14.37 -26.08 -4.16
C SER A 580 -15.90 -26.14 -4.06
N VAL A 581 -16.50 -25.41 -3.13
CA VAL A 581 -17.95 -25.34 -2.95
C VAL A 581 -18.62 -24.53 -4.06
N ALA A 582 -18.00 -23.43 -4.51
CA ALA A 582 -18.46 -22.66 -5.66
C ALA A 582 -18.50 -23.50 -6.93
N TYR A 583 -17.45 -24.30 -7.18
CA TYR A 583 -17.43 -25.30 -8.25
C TYR A 583 -18.59 -26.30 -8.14
N LEU A 584 -18.86 -26.83 -6.94
CA LEU A 584 -19.97 -27.77 -6.71
C LEU A 584 -21.35 -27.10 -6.91
N ILE A 585 -21.49 -25.82 -6.59
CA ILE A 585 -22.70 -25.04 -6.91
C ILE A 585 -22.87 -24.94 -8.43
N ALA A 586 -21.80 -24.62 -9.16
CA ALA A 586 -21.83 -24.55 -10.64
C ALA A 586 -22.20 -25.92 -11.26
N CYS A 587 -21.70 -27.02 -10.70
CA CYS A 587 -22.09 -28.38 -11.09
C CYS A 587 -23.59 -28.65 -10.85
N ALA A 588 -24.12 -28.26 -9.69
CA ALA A 588 -25.54 -28.44 -9.40
C ALA A 588 -26.42 -27.60 -10.35
N ILE A 589 -25.99 -26.38 -10.67
CA ILE A 589 -26.65 -25.55 -11.68
C ILE A 589 -26.62 -26.21 -13.06
N TYR A 590 -25.50 -26.84 -13.45
CA TYR A 590 -25.43 -27.64 -14.67
C TYR A 590 -26.48 -28.78 -14.64
N TYR A 591 -26.57 -29.57 -13.56
CA TYR A 591 -27.55 -30.67 -13.45
C TYR A 591 -29.00 -30.23 -13.19
N LEU A 592 -29.26 -28.92 -13.01
CA LEU A 592 -30.61 -28.35 -13.03
C LEU A 592 -31.08 -28.00 -14.45
N ASN A 593 -30.17 -28.00 -15.43
CA ASN A 593 -30.51 -27.75 -16.82
C ASN A 593 -30.85 -29.04 -17.54
N ASP A 594 -31.92 -28.99 -18.34
CA ASP A 594 -32.41 -30.15 -19.09
C ASP A 594 -31.59 -30.42 -20.37
N SER A 595 -30.72 -29.48 -20.78
CA SER A 595 -29.87 -29.60 -21.97
C SER A 595 -28.66 -28.66 -21.91
N ALA A 596 -27.64 -28.93 -22.74
CA ALA A 596 -26.51 -28.02 -22.94
C ALA A 596 -26.96 -26.64 -23.48
N ASP A 597 -28.01 -26.59 -24.31
CA ASP A 597 -28.54 -25.33 -24.82
C ASP A 597 -29.20 -24.48 -23.73
N SER A 598 -29.98 -25.09 -22.84
CA SER A 598 -30.59 -24.35 -21.73
C SER A 598 -29.53 -23.82 -20.76
N PHE A 599 -28.45 -24.59 -20.56
CA PHE A 599 -27.31 -24.16 -19.75
C PHE A 599 -26.59 -22.96 -20.37
N ARG A 600 -26.27 -23.01 -21.68
CA ARG A 600 -25.69 -21.86 -22.40
C ARG A 600 -26.58 -20.61 -22.36
N GLN A 601 -27.90 -20.79 -22.46
CA GLN A 601 -28.83 -19.67 -22.41
C GLN A 601 -28.77 -18.89 -21.08
N MET A 602 -28.40 -19.52 -19.97
CA MET A 602 -28.26 -18.84 -18.67
C MET A 602 -27.26 -17.68 -18.73
N PHE A 603 -26.10 -17.92 -19.34
CA PHE A 603 -25.06 -16.91 -19.52
C PHE A 603 -25.55 -15.77 -20.41
N THR A 604 -26.21 -16.08 -21.53
CA THR A 604 -26.74 -15.03 -22.40
C THR A 604 -27.87 -14.21 -21.75
N ARG A 605 -28.66 -14.79 -20.84
CA ARG A 605 -29.83 -14.16 -20.19
C ARG A 605 -29.45 -12.99 -19.29
N ILE A 606 -28.29 -13.07 -18.62
CA ILE A 606 -27.85 -12.02 -17.70
C ILE A 606 -27.17 -10.85 -18.39
N LYS A 607 -26.93 -10.93 -19.71
CA LYS A 607 -26.35 -9.84 -20.49
C LYS A 607 -27.27 -8.62 -20.55
N GLY A 608 -26.74 -7.45 -20.17
CA GLY A 608 -27.46 -6.17 -20.20
C GLY A 608 -28.58 -6.04 -19.17
N VAL A 609 -28.66 -6.95 -18.20
CA VAL A 609 -29.64 -6.89 -17.10
C VAL A 609 -29.20 -5.85 -16.07
N LYS A 610 -30.10 -4.92 -15.72
CA LYS A 610 -29.84 -3.89 -14.70
C LYS A 610 -29.95 -4.44 -13.26
N ASN A 611 -29.18 -3.84 -12.35
CA ASN A 611 -29.13 -4.20 -10.92
C ASN A 611 -28.90 -5.71 -10.73
N LEU A 612 -27.90 -6.26 -11.41
CA LEU A 612 -27.73 -7.71 -11.59
C LEU A 612 -27.63 -8.45 -10.25
N ASN A 613 -27.03 -7.81 -9.25
CA ASN A 613 -26.96 -8.28 -7.86
C ASN A 613 -28.34 -8.62 -7.23
N LEU A 614 -29.38 -7.85 -7.52
CA LEU A 614 -30.73 -8.09 -6.97
C LEU A 614 -31.39 -9.30 -7.64
N ASN A 615 -31.75 -10.32 -6.84
CA ASN A 615 -32.35 -11.57 -7.31
C ASN A 615 -31.53 -12.26 -8.41
N PHE A 616 -30.20 -12.23 -8.28
CA PHE A 616 -29.25 -12.78 -9.26
C PHE A 616 -29.63 -14.20 -9.72
N LEU A 617 -29.90 -15.11 -8.78
CA LEU A 617 -30.22 -16.51 -9.09
C LEU A 617 -31.47 -16.65 -9.97
N VAL A 618 -32.52 -15.87 -9.69
CA VAL A 618 -33.75 -15.90 -10.49
C VAL A 618 -33.50 -15.34 -11.89
N LYS A 619 -32.65 -14.32 -12.02
CA LYS A 619 -32.26 -13.75 -13.31
C LYS A 619 -31.41 -14.72 -14.13
N LEU A 620 -30.50 -15.43 -13.46
CA LEU A 620 -29.60 -16.40 -14.07
C LEU A 620 -30.37 -17.66 -14.53
N LEU A 621 -31.15 -18.25 -13.64
CA LEU A 621 -31.89 -19.50 -13.85
C LEU A 621 -33.32 -19.40 -13.26
N PRO A 622 -34.31 -18.91 -14.02
CA PRO A 622 -35.67 -18.61 -13.53
C PRO A 622 -36.54 -19.88 -13.38
N LEU A 623 -36.09 -20.86 -12.58
CA LEU A 623 -36.86 -22.08 -12.28
C LEU A 623 -37.82 -21.89 -11.09
N LYS A 624 -37.60 -20.84 -10.29
CA LYS A 624 -38.44 -20.41 -9.16
C LYS A 624 -38.65 -18.89 -9.21
N ASN A 625 -39.60 -18.41 -8.40
CA ASN A 625 -40.02 -17.01 -8.42
C ASN A 625 -39.24 -16.10 -7.44
N ASP A 626 -38.48 -16.68 -6.51
CA ASP A 626 -37.69 -15.95 -5.52
C ASP A 626 -36.35 -16.63 -5.23
N SER A 627 -35.46 -15.87 -4.62
CA SER A 627 -34.07 -16.29 -4.35
C SER A 627 -33.98 -17.42 -3.32
N THR A 628 -34.85 -17.46 -2.30
CA THR A 628 -34.81 -18.48 -1.26
C THR A 628 -35.17 -19.85 -1.84
N ASP A 629 -36.22 -19.91 -2.64
CA ASP A 629 -36.63 -21.15 -3.32
C ASP A 629 -35.60 -21.61 -4.35
N MET A 630 -34.91 -20.68 -5.03
CA MET A 630 -33.78 -21.02 -5.90
C MET A 630 -32.61 -21.63 -5.12
N ILE A 631 -32.24 -21.05 -3.98
CA ILE A 631 -31.18 -21.59 -3.10
C ILE A 631 -31.54 -23.01 -2.67
N ASN A 632 -32.77 -23.23 -2.18
CA ASN A 632 -33.23 -24.55 -1.76
C ASN A 632 -33.17 -25.58 -2.90
N LEU A 633 -33.56 -25.19 -4.12
CA LEU A 633 -33.50 -26.05 -5.30
C LEU A 633 -32.05 -26.43 -5.67
N ILE A 634 -31.12 -25.47 -5.60
CA ILE A 634 -29.69 -25.72 -5.84
C ILE A 634 -29.15 -26.69 -4.78
N ILE A 635 -29.46 -26.47 -3.50
CA ILE A 635 -29.02 -27.35 -2.41
C ILE A 635 -29.61 -28.76 -2.54
N GLU A 636 -30.88 -28.90 -2.94
CA GLU A 636 -31.50 -30.20 -3.21
C GLU A 636 -30.78 -30.93 -4.35
N LYS A 637 -30.44 -30.21 -5.43
CA LYS A 637 -29.65 -30.80 -6.52
C LYS A 637 -28.24 -31.17 -6.08
N MET A 638 -27.56 -30.31 -5.32
CA MET A 638 -26.26 -30.63 -4.75
C MET A 638 -26.31 -31.90 -3.89
N ASN A 639 -27.40 -32.18 -3.18
CA ASN A 639 -27.51 -33.42 -2.40
C ASN A 639 -27.57 -34.68 -3.27
N THR A 640 -28.05 -34.58 -4.52
CA THR A 640 -28.41 -35.74 -5.35
C THR A 640 -27.59 -35.87 -6.62
N MET A 641 -26.75 -34.89 -6.96
CA MET A 641 -25.97 -34.89 -8.19
C MET A 641 -24.95 -36.06 -8.24
N PRO A 642 -24.78 -36.68 -9.42
CA PRO A 642 -23.93 -37.87 -9.57
C PRO A 642 -22.44 -37.58 -9.40
N ILE A 643 -22.02 -36.32 -9.54
CA ILE A 643 -20.61 -35.92 -9.49
C ILE A 643 -19.90 -36.29 -8.17
N TRP A 644 -20.65 -36.44 -7.07
CA TRP A 644 -20.09 -36.88 -5.80
C TRP A 644 -19.39 -38.24 -5.88
N ASP A 645 -19.91 -39.14 -6.71
CA ASP A 645 -19.35 -40.49 -6.86
C ASP A 645 -18.01 -40.40 -7.60
N TYR A 646 -17.97 -39.63 -8.70
CA TYR A 646 -16.77 -39.44 -9.51
C TYR A 646 -15.66 -38.66 -8.77
N LEU A 647 -16.02 -37.67 -7.96
CA LEU A 647 -15.06 -36.91 -7.15
C LEU A 647 -14.36 -37.79 -6.11
N ASN A 648 -15.05 -38.80 -5.58
CA ASN A 648 -14.53 -39.69 -4.56
C ASN A 648 -13.95 -41.00 -5.11
N ASP A 649 -14.13 -41.27 -6.41
CA ASP A 649 -13.52 -42.43 -7.06
C ASP A 649 -12.06 -42.14 -7.43
N SER A 650 -11.15 -42.91 -6.84
CA SER A 650 -9.71 -42.81 -7.07
C SER A 650 -9.26 -43.42 -8.41
N ASN A 651 -10.12 -44.21 -9.07
CA ASN A 651 -9.85 -44.76 -10.40
C ASN A 651 -10.34 -43.84 -11.52
N ASP A 652 -11.23 -42.92 -11.18
CA ASP A 652 -11.72 -41.91 -12.10
C ASP A 652 -10.65 -40.82 -12.26
N THR A 653 -10.10 -40.72 -13.46
CA THR A 653 -9.01 -39.77 -13.77
C THR A 653 -9.52 -38.47 -14.39
N ASP A 654 -10.82 -38.35 -14.65
CA ASP A 654 -11.42 -37.13 -15.19
C ASP A 654 -11.32 -36.00 -14.15
N THR A 655 -10.99 -34.80 -14.59
CA THR A 655 -10.93 -33.62 -13.71
C THR A 655 -12.32 -33.16 -13.25
N CYS A 656 -13.37 -33.79 -13.80
CA CYS A 656 -14.77 -33.37 -13.70
C CYS A 656 -15.01 -31.97 -14.27
N SER A 657 -14.25 -31.58 -15.29
CA SER A 657 -14.48 -30.34 -16.03
C SER A 657 -15.83 -30.34 -16.77
N ILE A 658 -16.34 -29.16 -17.11
CA ILE A 658 -17.57 -29.01 -17.91
C ILE A 658 -17.49 -29.77 -19.23
N GLY A 659 -16.28 -29.88 -19.80
CA GLY A 659 -16.01 -30.58 -21.03
C GLY A 659 -15.88 -32.11 -20.91
N GLY A 660 -15.59 -32.60 -19.70
CA GLY A 660 -15.25 -33.97 -19.40
C GLY A 660 -16.44 -34.93 -19.51
N ILE A 661 -16.17 -36.23 -19.32
CA ILE A 661 -17.14 -37.30 -19.65
C ILE A 661 -18.39 -37.27 -18.78
N HIS A 662 -18.27 -36.68 -17.59
CA HIS A 662 -19.33 -36.64 -16.56
C HIS A 662 -20.27 -35.44 -16.72
N MET A 663 -19.97 -34.54 -17.67
CA MET A 663 -20.76 -33.35 -17.97
C MET A 663 -21.08 -33.28 -19.47
N MET A 664 -20.56 -32.30 -20.22
CA MET A 664 -20.93 -32.11 -21.61
C MET A 664 -20.32 -33.13 -22.55
N ASN A 665 -19.30 -33.86 -22.10
CA ASN A 665 -18.66 -34.96 -22.83
C ASN A 665 -18.31 -34.58 -24.28
N LEU A 666 -17.52 -33.51 -24.47
CA LEU A 666 -17.30 -32.93 -25.80
C LEU A 666 -16.52 -33.85 -26.75
N THR A 667 -15.67 -34.73 -26.21
CA THR A 667 -14.76 -35.58 -26.99
C THR A 667 -15.05 -37.07 -26.87
N GLY A 668 -15.98 -37.49 -26.01
CA GLY A 668 -16.23 -38.90 -25.74
C GLY A 668 -15.12 -39.60 -24.93
N SER A 669 -14.20 -38.84 -24.32
CA SER A 669 -13.00 -39.36 -23.65
C SER A 669 -12.76 -38.66 -22.32
N VAL A 670 -12.15 -39.38 -21.36
CA VAL A 670 -11.68 -38.82 -20.09
C VAL A 670 -10.78 -37.61 -20.34
N MET A 671 -11.01 -36.53 -19.59
CA MET A 671 -10.17 -35.34 -19.58
C MET A 671 -9.44 -35.27 -18.24
N ASP A 672 -8.21 -35.79 -18.19
CA ASP A 672 -7.35 -35.67 -17.01
C ASP A 672 -6.60 -34.32 -16.98
N ALA A 673 -5.81 -34.08 -15.93
CA ALA A 673 -5.08 -32.83 -15.76
C ALA A 673 -4.20 -32.43 -16.95
N SER A 674 -3.63 -33.40 -17.67
CA SER A 674 -2.74 -33.18 -18.83
C SER A 674 -3.46 -33.12 -20.18
N SER A 675 -4.76 -33.46 -20.21
CA SER A 675 -5.55 -33.59 -21.45
C SER A 675 -6.84 -32.79 -21.44
N VAL A 676 -7.16 -32.12 -20.33
CA VAL A 676 -8.32 -31.21 -20.22
C VAL A 676 -8.26 -30.07 -21.23
N PHE A 677 -7.05 -29.64 -21.60
CA PHE A 677 -6.80 -28.85 -22.80
C PHE A 677 -5.87 -29.63 -23.72
N ASN A 678 -6.19 -29.64 -25.02
CA ASN A 678 -5.33 -30.23 -26.02
C ASN A 678 -4.40 -29.14 -26.57
N ASN A 679 -3.28 -28.88 -25.90
CA ASN A 679 -2.33 -27.81 -26.27
C ASN A 679 -1.83 -27.92 -27.71
N SER A 680 -1.69 -29.14 -28.23
CA SER A 680 -1.30 -29.40 -29.62
C SER A 680 -2.32 -28.92 -30.67
N ALA A 681 -3.57 -28.66 -30.26
CA ALA A 681 -4.63 -28.16 -31.14
C ALA A 681 -4.72 -26.63 -31.19
N ALA A 682 -3.87 -25.92 -30.45
CA ALA A 682 -3.85 -24.46 -30.43
C ALA A 682 -3.47 -23.88 -31.81
N THR A 683 -4.22 -22.89 -32.27
CA THR A 683 -4.02 -22.24 -33.60
C THR A 683 -3.89 -20.73 -33.54
N THR A 684 -4.16 -20.12 -32.39
CA THR A 684 -4.07 -18.68 -32.14
C THR A 684 -3.63 -18.43 -30.71
N VAL A 685 -3.11 -17.23 -30.44
CA VAL A 685 -2.74 -16.80 -29.08
C VAL A 685 -3.98 -16.60 -28.22
N SER A 686 -4.98 -15.90 -28.76
CA SER A 686 -6.28 -15.64 -28.13
C SER A 686 -7.36 -15.58 -29.20
N ILE A 687 -8.61 -15.89 -28.82
CA ILE A 687 -9.78 -15.86 -29.70
C ILE A 687 -10.48 -14.49 -29.64
N GLY A 688 -10.63 -13.94 -28.44
CA GLY A 688 -11.42 -12.76 -28.14
C GLY A 688 -10.62 -11.52 -27.74
N PHE A 689 -9.28 -11.60 -27.66
CA PHE A 689 -8.44 -10.52 -27.15
C PHE A 689 -7.16 -10.31 -27.96
N LYS A 690 -6.68 -9.06 -27.96
CA LYS A 690 -5.31 -8.72 -28.34
C LYS A 690 -4.42 -8.88 -27.12
N ILE A 691 -3.30 -9.58 -27.25
CA ILE A 691 -2.37 -9.80 -26.14
C ILE A 691 -1.16 -8.90 -26.32
N ILE A 692 -0.85 -8.11 -25.29
CA ILE A 692 0.36 -7.29 -25.20
C ILE A 692 1.12 -7.72 -23.95
N TYR A 693 2.42 -7.94 -24.07
CA TYR A 693 3.28 -8.20 -22.93
C TYR A 693 3.90 -6.88 -22.48
N ASP A 694 3.74 -6.57 -21.20
CA ASP A 694 4.45 -5.46 -20.53
C ASP A 694 5.85 -5.88 -20.10
#